data_AF-A0A7K3ZVS0-F1
#
_entry.id   AF-A0A7K3ZVS0-F1
#
_cell.length_a   1.000
_cell.length_b   1.000
_cell.length_c   1.000
_cell.angle_alpha   90.00
_cell.angle_beta   90.00
_cell.angle_gamma   90.00
#
_symmetry.space_group_name_H-M   'P 1'
#
loop_
_entity.id
_entity.type
_entity.pdbx_description
1 polymer ?
#
loop_
_entity_poly.entity_id
_entity_poly.type
_entity_poly.pdbx_seq_one_letter_code
_entity_poly.pdbx_strand_id
1 'polypeptide(L)'
;MQDIIISVSEAGTAAARTFAYEITVDGRVIAQGALTPVQSQQVHEIGSQYFSLWVAVGQKKAASYLPLLRDALDRLFLEKAEQGWRESIASDARLVISSSIPEVLQLPWELLELSPSADEGLRVVRRPGIPEAVSASLPKPSAGPLRLLFLASGMEDREEEEKAVLETAEALEMEVVICESGSRSELKRLAEQFRPHLLYLAVPVKASTGGAAITTSAHSGVREEISAEDLARDLEDSVSGVILSRGGMNSAQALHLFCQRLSAKMPLALAWHALAAGLRPFYKALAEGASLEDALLSPPKKGAELYGTEDALLPFPALYSRADLIGPLIDSGAKSVASGFRACREIPALPGLAEGWTECFVGRRAEIARLFPALREGGVHTLVVTGSTGSGRSALAVYLCRLLAHAGYSVLPLYSSPSNPITWTRLLESVASHLKAVGQEAEARDLISSKAPKDRMNDLIQVLKANRLLLLWDGLELDQGGRIPDPDLSQFYLMMIRVMGAGRAIITSYKLPAEALTLPAKTWQWKAEGLSPGAFVRRLLYMPGIADRYRQGKISFAALAMHHRLAAGLPLRLDQTARALSLQDIPAGGDALAVLTSRLEEDSLAALCRASVCHIALSPAGIAAVCDLAAKQAESYARIWQSLSLACISGGLLTVPSSIRPSLLAMLPPEEIESAHGAAADFLEGLAEAGRSQEMGLSRLDVLLEARGHYMAAAKWEAAEVTTGRISGYLRRRGHYGEIVRLNRELLELNIPNSIQTGPAARIGQAYLDQEDYKRAEKWYERALQISPEPASYLGLGLSLMHQEKFDLASSNLNKAYDAYRQANDLSRQMEALSSLAAIDMKKGETKAALEKMESIAGIMRQLGDLPGEAQALQETARLDMMLSNFDSARSRLQRSLELLQSSHDPRGAAFALFNLASLDLERGDFQAAAEEYARALPLFREMEDRATVSAILHSQGLIQAQAGEKELAISSFKEALAINQDLGDNAAEAGSFFQLGALAVLQDRMEVGLRLMATAAVVLRSIKSDDVKNVEPLVERLASQLNYSQEQFMVMVQEVLKGYSKDRGWGLVERASGK
;
A
#
# COMPACT_ATOMS: atom_id res chain seq x y z
N MET A 1 -12.37 56.90 31.51
CA MET A 1 -12.47 55.54 32.04
C MET A 1 -12.10 55.53 33.51
N GLN A 2 -13.12 55.50 34.36
CA GLN A 2 -13.03 55.46 35.83
C GLN A 2 -12.87 54.00 36.31
N ASP A 3 -11.95 53.73 37.23
CA ASP A 3 -11.72 52.39 37.78
C ASP A 3 -12.36 52.22 39.16
N ILE A 4 -13.18 51.19 39.30
CA ILE A 4 -13.73 50.67 40.55
C ILE A 4 -12.94 49.40 40.89
N ILE A 5 -12.05 49.46 41.88
CA ILE A 5 -11.18 48.34 42.23
C ILE A 5 -11.71 47.66 43.50
N ILE A 6 -12.07 46.39 43.41
CA ILE A 6 -12.36 45.52 44.57
C ILE A 6 -11.12 44.66 44.82
N SER A 7 -10.39 44.98 45.87
CA SER A 7 -9.22 44.24 46.33
C SER A 7 -9.62 43.27 47.44
N VAL A 8 -9.37 41.97 47.28
CA VAL A 8 -9.69 40.95 48.29
C VAL A 8 -8.46 40.11 48.63
N SER A 9 -8.16 39.98 49.92
CA SER A 9 -7.00 39.25 50.45
C SER A 9 -7.41 38.29 51.58
N GLU A 10 -6.57 37.28 51.84
CA GLU A 10 -6.78 36.40 52.99
C GLU A 10 -6.46 37.13 54.29
N ALA A 11 -7.35 37.03 55.26
CA ALA A 11 -7.18 37.55 56.61
C ALA A 11 -7.38 36.41 57.62
N GLY A 12 -6.58 36.37 58.69
CA GLY A 12 -6.75 35.41 59.81
C GLY A 12 -5.87 34.15 59.73
N THR A 13 -6.04 33.23 60.70
CA THR A 13 -5.25 31.99 60.82
C THR A 13 -5.66 30.94 59.78
N ALA A 14 -4.72 30.08 59.34
CA ALA A 14 -4.92 29.06 58.30
C ALA A 14 -6.15 28.14 58.48
N ALA A 15 -6.68 27.99 59.70
CA ALA A 15 -7.86 27.20 60.03
C ALA A 15 -9.21 27.88 59.72
N ALA A 16 -9.27 29.21 59.61
CA ALA A 16 -10.53 29.96 59.46
C ALA A 16 -10.74 30.59 58.06
N ARG A 17 -9.68 30.79 57.27
CA ARG A 17 -9.69 31.34 55.88
C ARG A 17 -10.71 32.49 55.68
N THR A 18 -10.66 33.50 56.53
CA THR A 18 -11.52 34.69 56.37
C THR A 18 -10.99 35.62 55.28
N PHE A 19 -11.87 36.41 54.65
CA PHE A 19 -11.48 37.33 53.57
C PHE A 19 -11.61 38.79 54.02
N ALA A 20 -10.61 39.62 53.72
CA ALA A 20 -10.69 41.07 53.85
C ALA A 20 -10.85 41.70 52.47
N TYR A 21 -11.67 42.73 52.36
CA TYR A 21 -11.91 43.44 51.11
C TYR A 21 -11.82 44.97 51.28
N GLU A 22 -11.37 45.62 50.22
CA GLU A 22 -11.31 47.07 50.06
C GLU A 22 -11.85 47.44 48.68
N ILE A 23 -12.70 48.45 48.61
CA ILE A 23 -13.28 48.96 47.36
C ILE A 23 -12.84 50.41 47.19
N THR A 24 -12.19 50.69 46.07
CA THR A 24 -11.72 52.03 45.73
C THR A 24 -12.31 52.51 44.40
N VAL A 25 -12.59 53.80 44.31
CA VAL A 25 -13.01 54.48 43.06
C VAL A 25 -12.08 55.68 42.87
N ASP A 26 -11.38 55.74 41.75
CA ASP A 26 -10.35 56.77 41.46
C ASP A 26 -9.33 56.96 42.60
N GLY A 27 -8.94 55.85 43.24
CA GLY A 27 -7.99 55.83 44.36
C GLY A 27 -8.57 56.24 45.71
N ARG A 28 -9.88 56.54 45.81
CA ARG A 28 -10.57 56.83 47.06
C ARG A 28 -11.28 55.57 47.59
N VAL A 29 -11.02 55.19 48.84
CA VAL A 29 -11.70 54.05 49.49
C VAL A 29 -13.16 54.40 49.78
N ILE A 30 -14.08 53.64 49.21
CA ILE A 30 -15.54 53.81 49.39
C ILE A 30 -16.17 52.72 50.28
N ALA A 31 -15.48 51.59 50.45
CA ALA A 31 -15.87 50.52 51.37
C ALA A 31 -14.65 49.71 51.77
N GLN A 32 -14.57 49.27 53.03
CA GLN A 32 -13.57 48.29 53.48
C GLN A 32 -14.15 47.43 54.60
N GLY A 33 -13.77 46.16 54.66
CA GLY A 33 -14.30 45.24 55.68
C GLY A 33 -13.65 43.86 55.69
N ALA A 34 -13.96 43.08 56.72
CA ALA A 34 -13.61 41.67 56.82
C ALA A 34 -14.89 40.81 56.87
N LEU A 35 -14.91 39.74 56.08
CA LEU A 35 -15.97 38.73 56.07
C LEU A 35 -15.77 37.77 57.25
N THR A 36 -16.88 37.40 57.90
CA THR A 36 -16.90 36.34 58.92
C THR A 36 -16.60 34.97 58.29
N PRO A 37 -16.19 33.94 59.06
CA PRO A 37 -15.98 32.59 58.52
C PRO A 37 -17.19 32.04 57.76
N VAL A 38 -18.42 32.36 58.20
CA VAL A 38 -19.67 31.98 57.53
C VAL A 38 -19.83 32.70 56.20
N GLN A 39 -19.54 34.00 56.15
CA GLN A 39 -19.58 34.78 54.90
C GLN A 39 -18.49 34.36 53.90
N SER A 40 -17.29 34.00 54.38
CA SER A 40 -16.23 33.43 53.54
C SER A 40 -16.62 32.05 52.98
N GLN A 41 -17.32 31.22 53.75
CA GLN A 41 -17.89 29.97 53.24
C GLN A 41 -18.98 30.23 52.18
N GLN A 42 -19.83 31.25 52.37
CA GLN A 42 -20.82 31.67 51.36
C GLN A 42 -20.17 32.09 50.04
N VAL A 43 -19.02 32.78 50.07
CA VAL A 43 -18.26 33.10 48.84
C VAL A 43 -17.90 31.84 48.05
N HIS A 44 -17.43 30.78 48.74
CA HIS A 44 -17.12 29.51 48.09
C HIS A 44 -18.37 28.83 47.52
N GLU A 45 -19.47 28.86 48.25
CA GLU A 45 -20.76 28.31 47.82
C GLU A 45 -21.33 29.04 46.59
N ILE A 46 -21.25 30.38 46.54
CA ILE A 46 -21.69 31.20 45.39
C ILE A 46 -20.91 30.80 44.13
N GLY A 47 -19.58 30.69 44.23
CA GLY A 47 -18.75 30.27 43.10
C GLY A 47 -19.11 28.86 42.62
N SER A 48 -19.25 27.90 43.53
CA SER A 48 -19.64 26.53 43.21
C SER A 48 -21.03 26.45 42.56
N GLN A 49 -22.02 27.15 43.11
CA GLN A 49 -23.37 27.24 42.58
C GLN A 49 -23.38 27.84 41.18
N TYR A 50 -22.68 28.96 40.97
CA TYR A 50 -22.55 29.61 39.67
C TYR A 50 -22.00 28.64 38.61
N PHE A 51 -20.90 27.93 38.89
CA PHE A 51 -20.33 26.97 37.92
C PHE A 51 -21.23 25.76 37.66
N SER A 52 -22.02 25.32 38.65
CA SER A 52 -22.97 24.22 38.48
C SER A 52 -24.12 24.53 37.51
N LEU A 53 -24.50 25.81 37.37
CA LEU A 53 -25.56 26.26 36.46
C LEU A 53 -25.21 26.04 34.98
N TRP A 54 -23.92 25.97 34.67
CA TRP A 54 -23.43 25.84 33.29
C TRP A 54 -23.24 24.39 32.83
N VAL A 55 -23.49 23.41 33.71
CA VAL A 55 -23.58 21.98 33.37
C VAL A 55 -24.96 21.68 32.73
N ALA A 56 -25.05 20.74 31.78
CA ALA A 56 -26.18 20.54 30.86
C ALA A 56 -27.61 20.49 31.46
N VAL A 57 -27.76 20.19 32.75
CA VAL A 57 -29.06 20.13 33.46
C VAL A 57 -29.49 21.50 34.04
N GLY A 58 -28.57 22.48 34.14
CA GLY A 58 -28.74 23.75 34.84
C GLY A 58 -29.21 24.94 33.99
N GLN A 59 -29.01 24.93 32.66
CA GLN A 59 -29.27 26.10 31.80
C GLN A 59 -30.74 26.55 31.83
N LYS A 60 -31.69 25.61 31.84
CA LYS A 60 -33.14 25.92 31.94
C LYS A 60 -33.55 26.54 33.28
N LYS A 61 -32.75 26.36 34.33
CA LYS A 61 -33.01 26.89 35.67
C LYS A 61 -32.21 28.16 35.96
N ALA A 62 -31.14 28.44 35.22
CA ALA A 62 -30.21 29.52 35.54
C ALA A 62 -30.90 30.91 35.63
N ALA A 63 -31.98 31.16 34.88
CA ALA A 63 -32.69 32.44 34.87
C ALA A 63 -33.23 32.82 36.25
N SER A 64 -33.66 31.83 37.05
CA SER A 64 -34.20 32.07 38.40
C SER A 64 -33.12 32.16 39.49
N TYR A 65 -31.91 31.65 39.23
CA TYR A 65 -30.81 31.64 40.20
C TYR A 65 -29.86 32.85 40.07
N LEU A 66 -29.67 33.40 38.86
CA LEU A 66 -28.76 34.53 38.66
C LEU A 66 -29.11 35.77 39.51
N PRO A 67 -30.38 36.18 39.66
CA PRO A 67 -30.72 37.29 40.56
C PRO A 67 -30.39 37.00 42.03
N LEU A 68 -30.56 35.76 42.49
CA LEU A 68 -30.23 35.37 43.87
C LEU A 68 -28.73 35.43 44.13
N LEU A 69 -27.91 35.01 43.16
CA LEU A 69 -26.45 35.10 43.24
C LEU A 69 -25.98 36.56 43.21
N ARG A 70 -26.61 37.41 42.37
CA ARG A 70 -26.37 38.86 42.35
C ARG A 70 -26.63 39.47 43.72
N ASP A 71 -27.81 39.25 44.28
CA ASP A 71 -28.22 39.84 45.57
C ASP A 71 -27.36 39.32 46.73
N ALA A 72 -26.80 38.11 46.62
CA ALA A 72 -25.81 37.59 47.57
C ALA A 72 -24.46 38.30 47.46
N LEU A 73 -23.96 38.53 46.24
CA LEU A 73 -22.71 39.29 46.00
C LEU A 73 -22.83 40.75 46.46
N ASP A 74 -23.96 41.39 46.15
CA ASP A 74 -24.25 42.77 46.58
C ASP A 74 -24.21 42.90 48.10
N ARG A 75 -24.83 41.95 48.84
CA ARG A 75 -24.80 41.94 50.31
C ARG A 75 -23.40 41.70 50.88
N LEU A 76 -22.63 40.80 50.29
CA LEU A 76 -21.30 40.45 50.82
C LEU A 76 -20.29 41.58 50.68
N PHE A 77 -20.26 42.27 49.55
CA PHE A 77 -19.19 43.23 49.24
C PHE A 77 -19.65 44.69 49.22
N LEU A 78 -20.90 44.97 48.85
CA LEU A 78 -21.37 46.34 48.55
C LEU A 78 -22.32 46.94 49.60
N GLU A 79 -22.87 46.15 50.52
CA GLU A 79 -23.78 46.63 51.58
C GLU A 79 -23.17 47.71 52.48
N LYS A 80 -21.85 47.66 52.72
CA LYS A 80 -21.12 48.61 53.57
C LYS A 80 -20.56 49.83 52.82
N ALA A 81 -20.89 50.01 51.55
CA ALA A 81 -20.40 51.15 50.76
C ALA A 81 -21.14 52.46 51.12
N GLU A 82 -20.45 53.60 50.97
CA GLU A 82 -21.00 54.94 51.28
C GLU A 82 -22.32 55.22 50.53
N GLN A 83 -23.35 55.76 51.19
CA GLN A 83 -24.63 56.08 50.52
C GLN A 83 -24.45 57.05 49.34
N GLY A 84 -25.08 56.73 48.19
CA GLY A 84 -25.07 57.58 46.98
C GLY A 84 -23.86 57.38 46.04
N TRP A 85 -22.88 56.54 46.40
CA TRP A 85 -21.68 56.33 45.57
C TRP A 85 -21.98 55.82 44.16
N ARG A 86 -23.03 55.01 43.97
CA ARG A 86 -23.42 54.47 42.65
C ARG A 86 -23.85 55.56 41.65
N GLU A 87 -24.38 56.68 42.14
CA GLU A 87 -24.79 57.82 41.31
C GLU A 87 -23.60 58.62 40.76
N SER A 88 -22.41 58.44 41.34
CA SER A 88 -21.16 59.11 40.93
C SER A 88 -20.33 58.32 39.91
N ILE A 89 -20.81 57.14 39.52
CA ILE A 89 -20.12 56.24 38.58
C ILE A 89 -20.34 56.72 37.15
N ALA A 90 -19.24 56.94 36.42
CA ALA A 90 -19.29 57.27 35.01
C ALA A 90 -19.89 56.12 34.18
N SER A 91 -20.58 56.44 33.09
CA SER A 91 -21.19 55.44 32.20
C SER A 91 -20.13 54.50 31.56
N ASP A 92 -18.86 54.93 31.50
CA ASP A 92 -17.75 54.15 30.97
C ASP A 92 -16.90 53.43 32.04
N ALA A 93 -17.38 53.34 33.29
CA ALA A 93 -16.61 52.80 34.41
C ALA A 93 -16.23 51.31 34.27
N ARG A 94 -15.10 50.94 34.87
CA ARG A 94 -14.52 49.58 34.87
C ARG A 94 -14.45 49.01 36.27
N LEU A 95 -14.95 47.79 36.46
CA LEU A 95 -14.80 46.99 37.67
C LEU A 95 -13.55 46.11 37.58
N VAL A 96 -12.56 46.38 38.42
CA VAL A 96 -11.31 45.62 38.51
C VAL A 96 -11.33 44.79 39.80
N ILE A 97 -11.25 43.47 39.69
CA ILE A 97 -11.16 42.56 40.83
C ILE A 97 -9.71 42.16 41.01
N SER A 98 -9.07 42.62 42.10
CA SER A 98 -7.69 42.27 42.44
C SER A 98 -7.67 41.29 43.60
N SER A 99 -7.18 40.07 43.38
CA SER A 99 -7.04 39.08 44.45
C SER A 99 -5.99 38.02 44.09
N SER A 100 -5.31 37.48 45.10
CA SER A 100 -4.52 36.24 44.95
C SER A 100 -5.36 34.97 45.10
N ILE A 101 -6.63 35.09 45.50
CA ILE A 101 -7.54 33.99 45.84
C ILE A 101 -8.32 33.58 44.58
N PRO A 102 -8.12 32.36 44.05
CA PRO A 102 -8.82 31.88 42.85
C PRO A 102 -10.34 31.96 42.97
N GLU A 103 -10.90 31.57 44.13
CA GLU A 103 -12.34 31.51 44.38
C GLU A 103 -13.00 32.89 44.25
N VAL A 104 -12.32 33.95 44.66
CA VAL A 104 -12.83 35.32 44.58
C VAL A 104 -12.79 35.84 43.15
N LEU A 105 -11.70 35.60 42.42
CA LEU A 105 -11.60 35.98 41.01
C LEU A 105 -12.64 35.23 40.16
N GLN A 106 -13.06 34.05 40.58
CA GLN A 106 -14.00 33.19 39.87
C GLN A 106 -15.48 33.54 40.08
N LEU A 107 -15.79 34.49 40.97
CA LEU A 107 -17.17 34.91 41.19
C LEU A 107 -17.77 35.60 39.95
N PRO A 108 -19.11 35.52 39.79
CA PRO A 108 -19.82 36.13 38.67
C PRO A 108 -20.05 37.63 38.90
N TRP A 109 -18.97 38.40 38.95
CA TRP A 109 -18.98 39.86 39.18
C TRP A 109 -19.79 40.63 38.12
N GLU A 110 -19.96 40.06 36.93
CA GLU A 110 -20.75 40.61 35.83
C GLU A 110 -22.25 40.68 36.14
N LEU A 111 -22.72 39.98 37.19
CA LEU A 111 -24.09 40.09 37.66
C LEU A 111 -24.37 41.38 38.44
N LEU A 112 -23.33 42.09 38.90
CA LEU A 112 -23.48 43.30 39.68
C LEU A 112 -23.96 44.48 38.82
N GLU A 113 -24.96 45.20 39.33
CA GLU A 113 -25.51 46.40 38.70
C GLU A 113 -25.00 47.63 39.46
N LEU A 114 -23.96 48.28 38.92
CA LEU A 114 -23.34 49.45 39.56
C LEU A 114 -23.84 50.79 39.00
N SER A 115 -24.30 50.86 37.74
CA SER A 115 -24.71 52.10 37.08
C SER A 115 -26.24 52.20 36.89
N PRO A 116 -26.85 53.41 37.02
CA PRO A 116 -28.27 53.64 36.78
C PRO A 116 -28.69 53.70 35.29
N SER A 117 -27.74 53.82 34.34
CA SER A 117 -28.03 53.76 32.89
C SER A 117 -28.07 52.29 32.43
N ALA A 118 -29.25 51.68 32.51
CA ALA A 118 -29.50 50.23 32.43
C ALA A 118 -29.16 49.49 31.11
N ASP A 119 -28.53 50.13 30.13
CA ASP A 119 -28.34 49.56 28.79
C ASP A 119 -26.89 49.22 28.39
N GLU A 120 -25.88 49.60 29.18
CA GLU A 120 -24.46 49.26 28.90
C GLU A 120 -23.91 48.34 30.01
N GLY A 121 -23.39 47.17 29.62
CA GLY A 121 -22.90 46.15 30.56
C GLY A 121 -21.64 46.55 31.34
N LEU A 122 -21.46 46.00 32.54
CA LEU A 122 -20.32 46.29 33.42
C LEU A 122 -19.00 45.72 32.87
N ARG A 123 -17.94 46.53 32.75
CA ARG A 123 -16.59 46.05 32.34
C ARG A 123 -15.90 45.35 33.51
N VAL A 124 -15.80 44.02 33.52
CA VAL A 124 -15.11 43.28 34.59
C VAL A 124 -13.73 42.80 34.16
N VAL A 125 -12.69 43.20 34.88
CA VAL A 125 -11.30 42.74 34.69
C VAL A 125 -10.79 42.06 35.96
N ARG A 126 -10.29 40.83 35.83
CA ARG A 126 -9.74 40.05 36.95
C ARG A 126 -8.21 40.11 36.95
N ARG A 127 -7.63 40.54 38.07
CA ARG A 127 -6.18 40.69 38.27
C ARG A 127 -5.68 39.68 39.32
N PRO A 128 -5.02 38.59 38.90
CA PRO A 128 -4.39 37.68 39.83
C PRO A 128 -3.10 38.27 40.41
N GLY A 129 -3.14 38.71 41.67
CA GLY A 129 -2.01 39.26 42.42
C GLY A 129 -2.13 40.76 42.78
N ILE A 130 -1.12 41.27 43.51
CA ILE A 130 -1.01 42.67 43.97
C ILE A 130 -0.45 43.54 42.81
N PRO A 131 -0.93 44.78 42.60
CA PRO A 131 -0.49 45.63 41.49
C PRO A 131 1.00 45.97 41.59
N GLU A 132 1.81 45.54 40.62
CA GLU A 132 3.12 46.16 40.36
C GLU A 132 2.92 47.11 39.18
N ALA A 133 3.19 48.40 39.41
CA ALA A 133 3.05 49.44 38.40
C ALA A 133 4.07 49.21 37.26
N VAL A 134 3.63 48.61 36.16
CA VAL A 134 4.43 48.52 34.94
C VAL A 134 3.86 49.49 33.92
N SER A 135 4.52 50.64 33.80
CA SER A 135 4.28 51.63 32.75
C SER A 135 4.92 51.13 31.44
N ALA A 136 4.12 50.51 30.57
CA ALA A 136 4.49 50.27 29.18
C ALA A 136 3.83 51.31 28.28
N SER A 137 4.58 51.93 27.38
CA SER A 137 4.05 52.87 26.39
C SER A 137 3.11 52.16 25.42
N LEU A 138 1.89 52.68 25.27
CA LEU A 138 0.85 52.10 24.43
C LEU A 138 1.18 52.29 22.94
N PRO A 139 1.13 51.23 22.10
CA PRO A 139 1.09 51.39 20.66
C PRO A 139 -0.18 52.15 20.24
N LYS A 140 -0.15 52.85 19.10
CA LYS A 140 -1.34 53.55 18.58
C LYS A 140 -2.34 52.53 18.02
N PRO A 141 -3.66 52.68 18.28
CA PRO A 141 -4.66 51.78 17.72
C PRO A 141 -4.61 51.84 16.21
N SER A 142 -4.51 50.66 15.59
CA SER A 142 -4.46 50.54 14.14
C SER A 142 -5.48 49.51 13.67
N ALA A 143 -6.40 49.92 12.80
CA ALA A 143 -7.30 49.01 12.12
C ALA A 143 -6.51 48.17 11.11
N GLY A 144 -6.87 46.90 10.92
CA GLY A 144 -6.19 46.01 9.97
C GLY A 144 -6.38 44.54 10.34
N PRO A 145 -5.88 43.58 9.53
CA PRO A 145 -6.31 42.20 9.68
C PRO A 145 -5.93 41.63 11.04
N LEU A 146 -6.95 41.34 11.86
CA LEU A 146 -6.77 40.63 13.12
C LEU A 146 -6.40 39.17 12.82
N ARG A 147 -5.16 38.79 13.10
CA ARG A 147 -4.65 37.42 13.00
C ARG A 147 -5.12 36.56 14.17
N LEU A 148 -5.92 35.54 13.87
CA LEU A 148 -6.46 34.57 14.80
C LEU A 148 -5.93 33.17 14.48
N LEU A 149 -5.29 32.52 15.45
CA LEU A 149 -4.96 31.10 15.37
C LEU A 149 -6.02 30.31 16.15
N PHE A 150 -6.60 29.27 15.54
CA PHE A 150 -7.65 28.44 16.14
C PHE A 150 -7.17 27.00 16.28
N LEU A 151 -7.42 26.40 17.45
CA LEU A 151 -7.22 24.97 17.70
C LEU A 151 -8.38 24.41 18.51
N ALA A 152 -9.02 23.38 17.97
CA ALA A 152 -9.97 22.53 18.69
C ALA A 152 -9.37 21.14 18.93
N SER A 153 -9.71 20.45 20.02
CA SER A 153 -9.25 19.06 20.27
C SER A 153 -10.35 18.05 20.63
N GLY A 154 -11.58 18.51 20.92
CA GLY A 154 -12.75 17.64 21.15
C GLY A 154 -13.33 17.05 19.85
N MET A 155 -13.95 15.87 19.92
CA MET A 155 -14.55 15.20 18.74
C MET A 155 -16.00 15.62 18.45
N GLU A 156 -16.78 16.02 19.47
CA GLU A 156 -18.22 16.26 19.35
C GLU A 156 -18.56 17.71 18.92
N ASP A 157 -17.91 18.73 19.50
CA ASP A 157 -18.25 20.16 19.25
C ASP A 157 -17.33 20.86 18.22
N ARG A 158 -16.38 20.13 17.62
CA ARG A 158 -15.29 20.75 16.84
C ARG A 158 -15.73 21.36 15.52
N GLU A 159 -16.55 20.65 14.73
CA GLU A 159 -16.97 21.17 13.43
C GLU A 159 -17.91 22.37 13.58
N GLU A 160 -18.71 22.36 14.64
CA GLU A 160 -19.59 23.47 14.99
C GLU A 160 -18.79 24.70 15.41
N GLU A 161 -17.77 24.54 16.25
CA GLU A 161 -16.90 25.65 16.67
C GLU A 161 -16.04 26.17 15.51
N GLU A 162 -15.50 25.29 14.66
CA GLU A 162 -14.76 25.68 13.46
C GLU A 162 -15.63 26.49 12.50
N LYS A 163 -16.86 26.02 12.26
CA LYS A 163 -17.86 26.74 11.47
C LYS A 163 -18.17 28.11 12.09
N ALA A 164 -18.39 28.17 13.41
CA ALA A 164 -18.71 29.41 14.11
C ALA A 164 -17.58 30.44 14.02
N VAL A 165 -16.31 30.00 14.14
CA VAL A 165 -15.14 30.88 13.96
C VAL A 165 -15.08 31.44 12.53
N LEU A 166 -15.31 30.60 11.53
CA LEU A 166 -15.30 31.01 10.12
C LEU A 166 -16.44 31.99 9.80
N GLU A 167 -17.68 31.67 10.18
CA GLU A 167 -18.84 32.57 10.01
C GLU A 167 -18.63 33.92 10.72
N THR A 168 -17.99 33.91 11.88
CA THR A 168 -17.68 35.12 12.63
C THR A 168 -16.72 36.05 11.89
N ALA A 169 -15.76 35.48 11.15
CA ALA A 169 -14.80 36.25 10.37
C ALA A 169 -15.39 36.86 9.08
N GLU A 170 -16.60 36.47 8.66
CA GLU A 170 -17.26 37.03 7.48
C GLU A 170 -17.40 38.55 7.59
N ALA A 171 -17.01 39.28 6.53
CA ALA A 171 -17.10 40.74 6.47
C ALA A 171 -16.33 41.48 7.58
N LEU A 172 -15.27 40.86 8.12
CA LEU A 172 -14.34 41.48 9.07
C LEU A 172 -12.92 41.45 8.49
N GLU A 173 -12.12 42.48 8.78
CA GLU A 173 -10.67 42.48 8.52
C GLU A 173 -9.99 41.51 9.50
N MET A 174 -10.07 40.22 9.21
CA MET A 174 -9.55 39.12 10.02
C MET A 174 -8.89 38.05 9.18
N GLU A 175 -7.77 37.52 9.66
CA GLU A 175 -7.10 36.36 9.07
C GLU A 175 -7.15 35.20 10.06
N VAL A 176 -7.78 34.09 9.65
CA VAL A 176 -7.98 32.92 10.49
C VAL A 176 -7.13 31.76 10.00
N VAL A 177 -6.28 31.23 10.88
CA VAL A 177 -5.52 30.00 10.67
C VAL A 177 -6.03 28.94 11.63
N ILE A 178 -6.29 27.74 11.13
CA ILE A 178 -6.85 26.63 11.92
C ILE A 178 -5.83 25.49 11.94
N CYS A 179 -5.57 24.91 13.12
CA CYS A 179 -4.65 23.79 13.28
C CYS A 179 -5.23 22.46 12.76
N GLU A 180 -4.50 21.72 11.93
CA GLU A 180 -4.95 20.50 11.27
C GLU A 180 -4.77 19.23 12.10
N SER A 181 -3.66 19.11 12.82
CA SER A 181 -3.38 17.96 13.72
C SER A 181 -3.89 18.21 15.14
N GLY A 182 -3.96 19.50 15.52
CA GLY A 182 -4.14 20.01 16.88
C GLY A 182 -3.28 19.31 17.93
N SER A 183 -2.05 19.03 17.53
CA SER A 183 -0.94 18.67 18.41
C SER A 183 -0.27 19.91 18.97
N ARG A 184 0.33 19.79 20.15
CA ARG A 184 1.16 20.82 20.77
C ARG A 184 2.29 21.30 19.84
N SER A 185 2.94 20.38 19.14
CA SER A 185 4.02 20.68 18.20
C SER A 185 3.56 21.53 17.01
N GLU A 186 2.37 21.28 16.48
CA GLU A 186 1.82 22.09 15.39
C GLU A 186 1.43 23.47 15.88
N LEU A 187 0.76 23.56 17.04
CA LEU A 187 0.37 24.81 17.67
C LEU A 187 1.58 25.74 17.84
N LYS A 188 2.67 25.22 18.43
CA LYS A 188 3.91 25.98 18.63
C LYS A 188 4.48 26.49 17.32
N ARG A 189 4.66 25.59 16.33
CA ARG A 189 5.21 25.94 15.01
C ARG A 189 4.36 27.00 14.29
N LEU A 190 3.03 26.85 14.29
CA LEU A 190 2.14 27.81 13.64
C LEU A 190 2.12 29.15 14.38
N ALA A 191 2.16 29.16 15.71
CA ALA A 191 2.25 30.39 16.49
C ALA A 191 3.55 31.16 16.17
N GLU A 192 4.69 30.48 16.10
CA GLU A 192 5.98 31.09 15.76
C GLU A 192 6.02 31.68 14.34
N GLN A 193 5.44 30.98 13.36
CA GLN A 193 5.46 31.37 11.95
C GLN A 193 4.38 32.41 11.59
N PHE A 194 3.15 32.24 12.09
CA PHE A 194 2.02 33.11 11.78
C PHE A 194 1.97 34.36 12.68
N ARG A 195 2.56 34.28 13.89
CA ARG A 195 2.57 35.34 14.92
C ARG A 195 1.16 35.89 15.18
N PRO A 196 0.16 35.06 15.57
CA PRO A 196 -1.21 35.51 15.73
C PRO A 196 -1.35 36.56 16.84
N HIS A 197 -2.29 37.49 16.70
CA HIS A 197 -2.64 38.40 17.79
C HIS A 197 -3.41 37.65 18.88
N LEU A 198 -4.32 36.76 18.46
CA LEU A 198 -5.15 35.96 19.36
C LEU A 198 -5.04 34.48 19.03
N LEU A 199 -4.96 33.65 20.07
CA LEU A 199 -5.09 32.19 20.00
C LEU A 199 -6.44 31.78 20.60
N TYR A 200 -7.31 31.16 19.83
CA TYR A 200 -8.57 30.58 20.30
C TYR A 200 -8.45 29.07 20.48
N LEU A 201 -8.65 28.60 21.70
CA LEU A 201 -8.52 27.21 22.11
C LEU A 201 -9.89 26.64 22.52
N ALA A 202 -10.41 25.73 21.70
CA ALA A 202 -11.60 24.92 21.99
C ALA A 202 -11.18 23.51 22.40
N VAL A 203 -10.60 23.39 23.59
CA VAL A 203 -9.96 22.16 24.09
C VAL A 203 -10.51 21.78 25.47
N PRO A 204 -10.62 20.48 25.80
CA PRO A 204 -11.04 20.06 27.13
C PRO A 204 -10.05 20.55 28.18
N VAL A 205 -10.58 21.13 29.26
CA VAL A 205 -9.81 21.57 30.43
C VAL A 205 -10.15 20.65 31.61
N LYS A 206 -9.12 20.16 32.31
CA LYS A 206 -9.28 19.36 33.53
C LYS A 206 -8.52 19.98 34.68
N ALA A 207 -9.05 19.82 35.89
CA ALA A 207 -8.29 20.07 37.10
C ALA A 207 -7.20 19.00 37.23
N SER A 208 -5.98 19.44 37.50
CA SER A 208 -4.81 18.57 37.73
C SER A 208 -4.28 18.81 39.14
N THR A 209 -3.45 17.89 39.64
CA THR A 209 -2.84 18.03 40.98
C THR A 209 -2.03 19.32 41.04
N GLY A 210 -2.56 20.31 41.76
CA GLY A 210 -1.93 21.62 41.91
C GLY A 210 -2.23 22.60 40.78
N GLY A 211 -3.29 22.45 39.97
CA GLY A 211 -3.68 23.43 38.94
C GLY A 211 -4.81 22.99 37.98
N ALA A 212 -4.75 23.51 36.75
CA ALA A 212 -5.59 23.09 35.62
C ALA A 212 -4.71 22.86 34.39
N ALA A 213 -5.11 21.94 33.52
CA ALA A 213 -4.39 21.62 32.28
C ALA A 213 -5.36 21.43 31.10
N ILE A 214 -4.92 21.81 29.91
CA ILE A 214 -5.63 21.53 28.66
C ILE A 214 -5.18 20.19 28.08
N THR A 215 -6.09 19.48 27.40
CA THR A 215 -5.75 18.23 26.71
C THR A 215 -5.72 18.44 25.20
N THR A 216 -4.57 18.12 24.59
CA THR A 216 -4.42 18.08 23.12
C THR A 216 -4.17 16.67 22.63
N SER A 217 -4.32 16.45 21.33
CA SER A 217 -4.09 15.16 20.69
C SER A 217 -2.77 15.19 19.94
N ALA A 218 -1.81 14.35 20.32
CA ALA A 218 -0.62 14.14 19.51
C ALA A 218 -0.98 13.43 18.19
N HIS A 219 -0.10 13.55 17.19
CA HIS A 219 -0.20 12.78 15.94
C HIS A 219 -0.24 11.25 16.21
N SER A 220 0.32 10.82 17.35
CA SER A 220 0.33 9.44 17.81
C SER A 220 -1.01 8.94 18.36
N GLY A 221 -2.03 9.79 18.48
CA GLY A 221 -3.27 9.48 19.19
C GLY A 221 -3.17 9.56 20.71
N VAL A 222 -1.96 9.76 21.26
CA VAL A 222 -1.74 9.96 22.69
C VAL A 222 -2.26 11.35 23.09
N ARG A 223 -2.99 11.41 24.20
CA ARG A 223 -3.44 12.68 24.78
C ARG A 223 -2.28 13.31 25.54
N GLU A 224 -1.98 14.56 25.20
CA GLU A 224 -0.97 15.37 25.89
C GLU A 224 -1.68 16.36 26.81
N GLU A 225 -1.34 16.33 28.09
CA GLU A 225 -1.77 17.34 29.05
C GLU A 225 -0.75 18.48 29.08
N ILE A 226 -1.24 19.72 28.95
CA ILE A 226 -0.43 20.93 28.92
C ILE A 226 -0.89 21.84 30.05
N SER A 227 0.02 22.17 30.97
CA SER A 227 -0.22 23.13 32.04
C SER A 227 -0.30 24.57 31.49
N ALA A 228 -0.87 25.50 32.26
CA ALA A 228 -0.91 26.91 31.86
C ALA A 228 0.50 27.50 31.71
N GLU A 229 1.43 27.08 32.58
CA GLU A 229 2.83 27.51 32.58
C GLU A 229 3.60 26.97 31.37
N ASP A 230 3.36 25.72 30.99
CA ASP A 230 4.00 25.13 29.81
C ASP A 230 3.44 25.71 28.51
N LEU A 231 2.12 26.00 28.45
CA LEU A 231 1.54 26.70 27.31
C LEU A 231 2.10 28.12 27.17
N ALA A 232 2.24 28.85 28.28
CA ALA A 232 2.88 30.16 28.28
C ALA A 232 4.33 30.09 27.77
N ARG A 233 5.10 29.06 28.18
CA ARG A 233 6.47 28.83 27.71
C ARG A 233 6.53 28.45 26.23
N ASP A 234 5.55 27.72 25.70
CA ASP A 234 5.52 27.38 24.28
C ASP A 234 5.22 28.58 23.38
N LEU A 235 4.42 29.52 23.89
CA LEU A 235 3.98 30.68 23.13
C LEU A 235 4.94 31.87 23.29
N GLU A 236 5.56 32.04 24.47
CA GLU A 236 6.64 32.94 24.97
C GLU A 236 6.76 34.41 24.49
N ASP A 237 6.26 34.79 23.31
CA ASP A 237 6.13 36.15 22.75
C ASP A 237 5.44 36.12 21.37
N SER A 238 4.99 34.94 20.92
CA SER A 238 4.41 34.69 19.61
C SER A 238 2.93 35.07 19.53
N VAL A 239 2.27 35.24 20.67
CA VAL A 239 0.83 35.47 20.77
C VAL A 239 0.53 36.55 21.81
N SER A 240 -0.30 37.54 21.43
CA SER A 240 -0.66 38.66 22.32
C SER A 240 -1.83 38.34 23.27
N GLY A 241 -2.55 37.25 23.05
CA GLY A 241 -3.58 36.79 23.98
C GLY A 241 -4.23 35.47 23.64
N VAL A 242 -4.83 34.84 24.64
CA VAL A 242 -5.43 33.50 24.50
C VAL A 242 -6.89 33.53 24.94
N ILE A 243 -7.78 32.99 24.12
CA ILE A 243 -9.20 32.76 24.41
C ILE A 243 -9.39 31.26 24.60
N LEU A 244 -9.92 30.83 25.75
CA LEU A 244 -10.31 29.44 25.98
C LEU A 244 -11.85 29.33 25.97
N SER A 245 -12.36 28.42 25.13
CA SER A 245 -13.79 28.12 25.03
C SER A 245 -14.15 26.75 25.63
N ARG A 246 -15.47 26.48 25.73
CA ARG A 246 -16.07 25.33 26.45
C ARG A 246 -15.62 23.93 26.06
N GLY A 247 -15.01 23.73 24.89
CA GLY A 247 -14.32 22.52 24.44
C GLY A 247 -14.70 21.16 25.07
N GLY A 248 -15.99 20.78 25.12
CA GLY A 248 -16.47 19.54 25.74
C GLY A 248 -16.28 19.49 27.27
N MET A 249 -17.33 19.82 28.03
CA MET A 249 -17.25 20.09 29.49
C MET A 249 -16.78 18.92 30.37
N ASN A 250 -15.85 19.20 31.28
CA ASN A 250 -15.68 18.47 32.55
C ASN A 250 -15.60 19.39 33.79
N SER A 251 -15.27 20.69 33.69
CA SER A 251 -15.41 21.69 34.79
C SER A 251 -15.21 23.14 34.31
N ALA A 252 -16.23 24.00 34.41
CA ALA A 252 -16.12 25.45 34.14
C ALA A 252 -15.11 26.14 35.09
N GLN A 253 -15.04 25.66 36.34
CA GLN A 253 -14.07 26.11 37.34
C GLN A 253 -12.61 25.88 36.90
N ALA A 254 -12.33 24.74 36.26
CA ALA A 254 -10.99 24.43 35.75
C ALA A 254 -10.56 25.39 34.62
N LEU A 255 -11.51 25.81 33.77
CA LEU A 255 -11.25 26.78 32.70
C LEU A 255 -10.83 28.14 33.28
N HIS A 256 -11.57 28.66 34.27
CA HIS A 256 -11.19 29.91 34.93
C HIS A 256 -9.85 29.81 35.66
N LEU A 257 -9.59 28.70 36.37
CA LEU A 257 -8.30 28.48 37.03
C LEU A 257 -7.14 28.44 36.03
N PHE A 258 -7.37 27.85 34.84
CA PHE A 258 -6.38 27.82 33.77
C PHE A 258 -6.08 29.24 33.25
N CYS A 259 -7.11 30.02 32.89
CA CYS A 259 -6.95 31.40 32.41
C CYS A 259 -6.27 32.30 33.45
N GLN A 260 -6.64 32.16 34.73
CA GLN A 260 -6.01 32.87 35.83
C GLN A 260 -4.49 32.62 35.86
N ARG A 261 -4.06 31.36 35.80
CA ARG A 261 -2.63 31.02 35.82
C ARG A 261 -1.90 31.44 34.55
N LEU A 262 -2.55 31.30 33.40
CA LEU A 262 -1.99 31.72 32.13
C LEU A 262 -1.70 33.23 32.12
N SER A 263 -2.61 34.04 32.66
CA SER A 263 -2.43 35.50 32.78
C SER A 263 -1.28 35.93 33.70
N ALA A 264 -0.68 35.01 34.46
CA ALA A 264 0.53 35.31 35.23
C ALA A 264 1.77 35.47 34.35
N LYS A 265 1.75 34.93 33.13
CA LYS A 265 2.86 34.94 32.16
C LYS A 265 2.48 35.53 30.81
N MET A 266 1.20 35.52 30.47
CA MET A 266 0.66 36.10 29.24
C MET A 266 -0.09 37.40 29.53
N PRO A 267 -0.03 38.40 28.64
CA PRO A 267 -0.71 39.68 28.83
C PRO A 267 -2.24 39.57 28.83
N LEU A 268 -2.79 38.52 28.19
CA LEU A 268 -4.23 38.32 28.06
C LEU A 268 -4.62 36.84 28.13
N ALA A 269 -5.55 36.52 29.04
CA ALA A 269 -6.30 35.27 29.02
C ALA A 269 -7.82 35.53 29.18
N LEU A 270 -8.63 35.08 28.21
CA LEU A 270 -10.07 35.22 28.19
C LEU A 270 -10.75 33.86 28.36
N ALA A 271 -11.66 33.76 29.33
CA ALA A 271 -12.51 32.60 29.54
C ALA A 271 -13.87 32.82 28.86
N TRP A 272 -14.27 31.91 27.96
CA TRP A 272 -15.51 32.03 27.16
C TRP A 272 -16.41 30.79 27.27
N HIS A 273 -17.65 30.98 27.74
CA HIS A 273 -18.60 29.89 28.00
C HIS A 273 -19.67 29.67 26.92
N ALA A 274 -19.36 30.00 25.67
CA ALA A 274 -20.24 29.82 24.50
C ALA A 274 -19.45 29.42 23.24
N LEU A 275 -20.15 29.28 22.12
CA LEU A 275 -19.56 29.12 20.79
C LEU A 275 -18.93 30.43 20.31
N ALA A 276 -17.98 30.34 19.38
CA ALA A 276 -17.25 31.50 18.85
C ALA A 276 -18.16 32.58 18.22
N ALA A 277 -19.35 32.21 17.73
CA ALA A 277 -20.32 33.12 17.12
C ALA A 277 -20.70 34.31 18.01
N GLY A 278 -20.77 34.10 19.34
CA GLY A 278 -21.10 35.16 20.29
C GLY A 278 -20.00 36.22 20.45
N LEU A 279 -18.77 35.94 20.00
CA LEU A 279 -17.64 36.87 20.03
C LEU A 279 -17.53 37.74 18.78
N ARG A 280 -18.48 37.65 17.84
CA ARG A 280 -18.46 38.49 16.62
C ARG A 280 -18.35 40.00 16.90
N PRO A 281 -19.14 40.59 17.83
CA PRO A 281 -19.00 42.01 18.16
C PRO A 281 -17.60 42.35 18.72
N PHE A 282 -17.05 41.45 19.53
CA PHE A 282 -15.71 41.58 20.11
C PHE A 282 -14.63 41.59 19.03
N TYR A 283 -14.64 40.61 18.12
CA TYR A 283 -13.65 40.58 17.03
C TYR A 283 -13.80 41.75 16.06
N LYS A 284 -15.04 42.20 15.80
CA LYS A 284 -15.31 43.37 14.97
C LYS A 284 -14.67 44.62 15.55
N ALA A 285 -14.90 44.90 16.83
CA ALA A 285 -14.32 46.04 17.51
C ALA A 285 -12.78 46.00 17.45
N LEU A 286 -12.16 44.84 17.69
CA LEU A 286 -10.71 44.67 17.58
C LEU A 286 -10.17 44.93 16.16
N ALA A 287 -10.84 44.41 15.12
CA ALA A 287 -10.45 44.62 13.73
C ALA A 287 -10.55 46.10 13.30
N GLU A 288 -11.51 46.83 13.87
CA GLU A 288 -11.70 48.28 13.70
C GLU A 288 -10.67 49.12 14.50
N GLY A 289 -9.80 48.46 15.28
CA GLY A 289 -8.72 49.10 16.04
C GLY A 289 -9.10 49.48 17.47
N ALA A 290 -10.22 48.97 18.01
CA ALA A 290 -10.56 49.16 19.43
C ALA A 290 -9.53 48.50 20.35
N SER A 291 -9.41 49.02 21.57
CA SER A 291 -8.67 48.33 22.63
C SER A 291 -9.38 47.03 23.01
N LEU A 292 -8.67 46.10 23.65
CA LEU A 292 -9.30 44.85 24.11
C LEU A 292 -10.46 45.13 25.08
N GLU A 293 -10.30 46.11 25.95
CA GLU A 293 -11.28 46.47 26.96
C GLU A 293 -12.52 47.10 26.32
N ASP A 294 -12.34 47.89 25.27
CA ASP A 294 -13.45 48.46 24.49
C ASP A 294 -14.13 47.42 23.60
N ALA A 295 -13.42 46.40 23.15
CA ALA A 295 -14.00 45.31 22.39
C ALA A 295 -14.93 44.42 23.24
N LEU A 296 -14.63 44.25 24.53
CA LEU A 296 -15.48 43.51 25.47
C LEU A 296 -16.80 44.22 25.80
N LEU A 297 -16.90 45.53 25.50
CA LEU A 297 -18.09 46.34 25.72
C LEU A 297 -19.12 46.28 24.61
N SER A 298 -18.72 45.93 23.39
CA SER A 298 -19.62 45.85 22.25
C SER A 298 -20.51 44.63 22.48
N PRO A 299 -21.71 44.78 23.06
CA PRO A 299 -22.41 43.62 23.57
C PRO A 299 -22.92 42.79 22.39
N PRO A 300 -23.04 41.45 22.51
CA PRO A 300 -24.06 40.76 21.74
C PRO A 300 -25.39 41.43 22.11
N LYS A 301 -26.04 42.11 21.16
CA LYS A 301 -27.28 42.86 21.39
C LYS A 301 -28.24 42.02 22.25
N LYS A 302 -28.77 42.59 23.34
CA LYS A 302 -29.98 42.07 23.99
C LYS A 302 -31.06 41.94 22.91
N GLY A 303 -31.34 40.72 22.45
CA GLY A 303 -32.42 40.43 21.50
C GLY A 303 -32.07 40.17 20.04
N ALA A 304 -30.81 39.91 19.65
CA ALA A 304 -30.53 39.42 18.28
C ALA A 304 -30.39 37.89 18.26
N GLU A 305 -31.46 37.21 17.85
CA GLU A 305 -31.56 35.83 17.32
C GLU A 305 -30.26 35.01 17.31
N LEU A 306 -29.71 34.69 18.49
CA LEU A 306 -28.65 33.72 18.67
C LEU A 306 -29.35 32.45 19.15
N TYR A 307 -29.71 31.62 18.18
CA TYR A 307 -30.48 30.37 18.30
C TYR A 307 -31.97 30.59 18.57
N GLY A 308 -32.82 30.04 17.69
CA GLY A 308 -34.26 30.04 17.88
C GLY A 308 -34.63 29.23 19.13
N THR A 309 -34.80 29.92 20.26
CA THR A 309 -35.60 29.57 21.44
C THR A 309 -35.48 30.75 22.41
N GLU A 310 -36.61 31.21 22.95
CA GLU A 310 -36.74 32.41 23.81
C GLU A 310 -36.05 32.30 25.21
N ASP A 311 -35.01 31.46 25.38
CA ASP A 311 -34.48 31.05 26.71
C ASP A 311 -32.94 31.15 26.88
N ALA A 312 -32.20 31.88 26.04
CA ALA A 312 -30.73 31.92 26.11
C ALA A 312 -30.19 32.96 27.11
N LEU A 313 -29.85 32.52 28.33
CA LEU A 313 -29.08 33.30 29.31
C LEU A 313 -27.63 33.47 28.84
N LEU A 314 -27.17 34.71 28.76
CA LEU A 314 -25.85 35.06 28.23
C LEU A 314 -24.70 34.54 29.12
N PRO A 315 -23.72 33.79 28.56
CA PRO A 315 -22.44 33.58 29.22
C PRO A 315 -21.57 34.84 29.11
N PHE A 316 -21.19 35.44 30.25
CA PHE A 316 -20.31 36.60 30.25
C PHE A 316 -18.85 36.19 30.01
N PRO A 317 -18.10 36.90 29.14
CA PRO A 317 -16.67 36.65 28.94
C PRO A 317 -15.88 37.09 30.18
N ALA A 318 -15.06 36.21 30.74
CA ALA A 318 -14.25 36.52 31.92
C ALA A 318 -12.79 36.83 31.54
N LEU A 319 -12.43 38.11 31.63
CA LEU A 319 -11.10 38.62 31.29
C LEU A 319 -10.14 38.53 32.49
N TYR A 320 -8.99 37.87 32.29
CA TYR A 320 -7.87 37.82 33.21
C TYR A 320 -6.65 38.55 32.62
N SER A 321 -6.09 39.50 33.37
CA SER A 321 -4.92 40.26 32.97
C SER A 321 -4.13 40.75 34.18
N ARG A 322 -2.79 40.80 34.06
CA ARG A 322 -1.90 41.48 35.02
C ARG A 322 -1.45 42.87 34.56
N ALA A 323 -1.72 43.24 33.30
CA ALA A 323 -1.33 44.54 32.76
C ALA A 323 -2.32 45.63 33.19
N ASP A 324 -1.82 46.81 33.56
CA ASP A 324 -2.65 47.95 33.97
C ASP A 324 -3.49 48.52 32.81
N LEU A 325 -2.94 48.48 31.59
CA LEU A 325 -3.59 48.79 30.32
C LEU A 325 -3.14 47.79 29.25
N ILE A 326 -4.08 47.12 28.58
CA ILE A 326 -3.78 46.34 27.39
C ILE A 326 -3.88 47.28 26.19
N GLY A 327 -2.74 47.67 25.62
CA GLY A 327 -2.70 48.46 24.39
C GLY A 327 -3.39 47.76 23.21
N PRO A 328 -3.57 48.46 22.07
CA PRO A 328 -4.19 47.85 20.90
C PRO A 328 -3.41 46.61 20.47
N LEU A 329 -4.14 45.51 20.27
CA LEU A 329 -3.57 44.21 19.89
C LEU A 329 -2.91 44.22 18.51
N ILE A 330 -3.29 45.17 17.65
CA ILE A 330 -2.84 45.28 16.26
C ILE A 330 -1.85 46.45 16.14
N ASP A 331 -0.56 46.13 16.09
CA ASP A 331 0.50 47.10 15.76
C ASP A 331 0.61 47.31 14.24
N SER A 332 0.88 48.55 13.83
CA SER A 332 1.15 48.97 12.46
C SER A 332 2.25 48.16 11.74
N GLY A 333 3.30 47.72 12.45
CA GLY A 333 4.40 46.91 11.90
C GLY A 333 4.03 45.43 11.62
N ALA A 334 3.01 44.91 12.31
CA ALA A 334 2.56 43.52 12.18
C ALA A 334 1.79 43.21 10.88
N LYS A 335 1.35 44.26 10.15
CA LYS A 335 0.57 44.15 8.91
C LYS A 335 1.35 43.56 7.71
N SER A 336 2.67 43.66 7.70
CA SER A 336 3.51 43.38 6.51
C SER A 336 3.82 41.89 6.26
N VAL A 337 3.58 40.99 7.22
CA VAL A 337 4.07 39.57 7.17
C VAL A 337 2.99 38.58 6.68
N ALA A 338 1.74 39.01 6.59
CA ALA A 338 0.55 38.15 6.38
C ALA A 338 0.37 37.58 4.96
N SER A 339 0.84 38.26 3.90
CA SER A 339 0.44 37.94 2.51
C SER A 339 1.04 36.65 1.93
N GLY A 340 1.93 35.95 2.64
CA GLY A 340 2.62 34.74 2.16
C GLY A 340 2.36 33.46 2.98
N PHE A 341 1.57 33.50 4.05
CA PHE A 341 1.43 32.35 4.95
C PHE A 341 0.51 31.26 4.37
N ARG A 342 1.10 30.14 3.92
CA ARG A 342 0.35 28.93 3.55
C ARG A 342 0.22 28.00 4.75
N ALA A 343 -0.91 28.07 5.44
CA ALA A 343 -1.20 27.16 6.55
C ALA A 343 -1.45 25.71 6.07
N CYS A 344 -1.87 25.54 4.82
CA CYS A 344 -2.33 24.26 4.34
C CYS A 344 -1.21 23.33 3.87
N ARG A 345 -1.34 22.04 4.20
CA ARG A 345 -0.35 21.03 3.87
C ARG A 345 -0.61 20.45 2.48
N GLU A 346 0.36 20.59 1.59
CA GLU A 346 0.40 19.87 0.32
C GLU A 346 0.79 18.40 0.55
N ILE A 347 0.12 17.50 -0.15
CA ILE A 347 0.43 16.07 -0.18
C ILE A 347 0.78 15.71 -1.60
N PRO A 348 2.06 15.40 -1.89
CA PRO A 348 2.41 14.85 -3.18
C PRO A 348 1.90 13.42 -3.32
N ALA A 349 1.55 13.02 -4.56
CA ALA A 349 1.25 11.62 -4.87
C ALA A 349 2.47 10.73 -4.55
N LEU A 350 2.24 9.43 -4.32
CA LEU A 350 3.33 8.47 -4.24
C LEU A 350 3.81 8.12 -5.65
N PRO A 351 5.09 7.72 -5.82
CA PRO A 351 5.60 7.28 -7.12
C PRO A 351 4.71 6.21 -7.76
N GLY A 352 4.42 6.36 -9.06
CA GLY A 352 3.57 5.46 -9.84
C GLY A 352 2.06 5.65 -9.65
N LEU A 353 1.60 6.40 -8.65
CA LEU A 353 0.17 6.70 -8.49
C LEU A 353 -0.23 7.92 -9.33
N ALA A 354 -1.33 7.79 -10.07
CA ALA A 354 -1.96 8.93 -10.74
C ALA A 354 -2.86 9.78 -9.82
N GLU A 355 -3.23 9.22 -8.67
CA GLU A 355 -4.17 9.79 -7.71
C GLU A 355 -3.50 9.98 -6.34
N GLY A 356 -4.17 10.74 -5.48
CA GLY A 356 -3.74 10.95 -4.09
C GLY A 356 -2.81 12.14 -3.87
N TRP A 357 -2.55 12.96 -4.90
CA TRP A 357 -2.06 14.32 -4.72
C TRP A 357 -3.17 15.22 -4.16
N THR A 358 -2.79 16.20 -3.34
CA THR A 358 -3.70 17.23 -2.83
C THR A 358 -2.91 18.51 -2.56
N GLU A 359 -3.27 19.62 -3.22
CA GLU A 359 -2.64 20.94 -2.98
C GLU A 359 -2.78 21.38 -1.52
N CYS A 360 -3.91 21.04 -0.91
CA CYS A 360 -4.25 21.44 0.45
C CYS A 360 -5.15 20.42 1.12
N PHE A 361 -4.53 19.60 1.97
CA PHE A 361 -5.23 18.56 2.69
C PHE A 361 -5.84 19.12 3.98
N VAL A 362 -7.17 19.21 4.01
CA VAL A 362 -7.96 19.78 5.11
C VAL A 362 -9.12 18.88 5.50
N GLY A 363 -9.59 18.98 6.74
CA GLY A 363 -10.92 18.52 7.15
C GLY A 363 -11.01 17.04 7.53
N ARG A 364 -9.89 16.30 7.49
CA ARG A 364 -9.85 14.84 7.74
C ARG A 364 -9.22 14.41 9.06
N ARG A 365 -9.01 15.36 9.97
CA ARG A 365 -8.31 15.11 11.24
C ARG A 365 -8.98 14.02 12.10
N ALA A 366 -10.31 13.95 12.15
CA ALA A 366 -11.04 12.92 12.89
C ALA A 366 -10.74 11.52 12.35
N GLU A 367 -10.70 11.38 11.02
CA GLU A 367 -10.32 10.15 10.34
C GLU A 367 -8.88 9.75 10.70
N ILE A 368 -7.94 10.70 10.60
CA ILE A 368 -6.52 10.46 10.90
C ILE A 368 -6.30 10.06 12.36
N ALA A 369 -6.91 10.79 13.30
CA ALA A 369 -6.77 10.54 14.73
C ALA A 369 -7.26 9.14 15.12
N ARG A 370 -8.22 8.58 14.38
CA ARG A 370 -8.74 7.23 14.60
C ARG A 370 -7.94 6.15 13.85
N LEU A 371 -7.61 6.40 12.59
CA LEU A 371 -7.03 5.39 11.70
C LEU A 371 -5.51 5.22 11.90
N PHE A 372 -4.77 6.31 12.04
CA PHE A 372 -3.31 6.24 12.08
C PHE A 372 -2.77 5.51 13.32
N PRO A 373 -3.21 5.80 14.56
CA PRO A 373 -2.74 5.07 15.74
C PRO A 373 -3.08 3.57 15.65
N ALA A 374 -4.30 3.25 15.21
CA ALA A 374 -4.77 1.88 15.07
C ALA A 374 -3.92 1.06 14.07
N LEU A 375 -3.55 1.67 12.93
CA LEU A 375 -2.64 1.07 11.96
C LEU A 375 -1.22 0.93 12.52
N ARG A 376 -0.69 1.99 13.14
CA ARG A 376 0.68 2.00 13.67
C ARG A 376 0.88 0.92 14.73
N GLU A 377 -0.04 0.82 15.68
CA GLU A 377 0.02 -0.06 16.85
C GLU A 377 -0.44 -1.50 16.55
N GLY A 378 -1.05 -1.74 15.38
CA GLY A 378 -1.51 -3.07 14.97
C GLY A 378 -2.86 -3.49 15.53
N GLY A 379 -3.66 -2.52 16.00
CA GLY A 379 -5.10 -2.70 16.19
C GLY A 379 -5.81 -2.94 14.85
N VAL A 380 -5.29 -2.34 13.78
CA VAL A 380 -5.72 -2.57 12.39
C VAL A 380 -4.52 -3.01 11.56
N HIS A 381 -4.67 -4.13 10.87
CA HIS A 381 -3.70 -4.61 9.89
C HIS A 381 -4.08 -4.22 8.47
N THR A 382 -5.37 -4.30 8.14
CA THR A 382 -5.90 -3.97 6.81
C THR A 382 -7.00 -2.93 6.92
N LEU A 383 -6.87 -1.84 6.18
CA LEU A 383 -7.86 -0.78 6.06
C LEU A 383 -8.41 -0.75 4.64
N VAL A 384 -9.73 -0.91 4.48
CA VAL A 384 -10.41 -0.74 3.20
C VAL A 384 -11.15 0.59 3.20
N VAL A 385 -10.66 1.55 2.41
CA VAL A 385 -11.26 2.88 2.23
C VAL A 385 -12.21 2.85 1.03
N THR A 386 -13.51 2.94 1.30
CA THR A 386 -14.56 2.91 0.27
C THR A 386 -15.14 4.30 0.02
N GLY A 387 -15.37 4.66 -1.24
CA GLY A 387 -16.01 5.94 -1.58
C GLY A 387 -16.14 6.14 -3.09
N SER A 388 -17.01 7.08 -3.50
CA SER A 388 -17.18 7.45 -4.91
C SER A 388 -15.91 8.11 -5.49
N THR A 389 -15.84 8.20 -6.81
CA THR A 389 -14.77 8.94 -7.50
C THR A 389 -14.74 10.40 -7.02
N GLY A 390 -13.55 10.93 -6.73
CA GLY A 390 -13.39 12.29 -6.20
C GLY A 390 -13.68 12.45 -4.71
N SER A 391 -14.04 11.39 -3.97
CA SER A 391 -14.27 11.41 -2.51
C SER A 391 -13.01 11.65 -1.68
N GLY A 392 -11.82 11.71 -2.27
CA GLY A 392 -10.54 11.89 -1.57
C GLY A 392 -9.99 10.61 -0.91
N ARG A 393 -10.52 9.43 -1.26
CA ARG A 393 -10.03 8.12 -0.75
C ARG A 393 -8.53 7.92 -0.96
N SER A 394 -8.01 8.21 -2.15
CA SER A 394 -6.61 8.05 -2.51
C SER A 394 -5.73 9.06 -1.77
N ALA A 395 -6.20 10.30 -1.59
CA ALA A 395 -5.50 11.33 -0.81
C ALA A 395 -5.39 10.95 0.67
N LEU A 396 -6.47 10.44 1.28
CA LEU A 396 -6.45 9.93 2.65
C LEU A 396 -5.47 8.75 2.78
N ALA A 397 -5.52 7.80 1.85
CA ALA A 397 -4.65 6.63 1.85
C ALA A 397 -3.16 7.02 1.71
N VAL A 398 -2.82 7.89 0.75
CA VAL A 398 -1.46 8.42 0.56
C VAL A 398 -0.98 9.15 1.82
N TYR A 399 -1.83 9.95 2.47
CA TYR A 399 -1.46 10.63 3.70
C TYR A 399 -1.12 9.65 4.83
N LEU A 400 -1.97 8.65 5.04
CA LEU A 400 -1.74 7.59 6.04
C LEU A 400 -0.46 6.80 5.72
N CYS A 401 -0.21 6.49 4.45
CA CYS A 401 1.03 5.85 4.01
C CYS A 401 2.26 6.68 4.35
N ARG A 402 2.22 8.00 4.11
CA ARG A 402 3.33 8.90 4.47
C ARG A 402 3.55 8.93 5.99
N LEU A 403 2.50 8.99 6.81
CA LEU A 403 2.64 8.93 8.26
C LEU A 403 3.23 7.60 8.73
N LEU A 404 2.79 6.48 8.15
CA LEU A 404 3.33 5.15 8.45
C LEU A 404 4.78 4.98 7.97
N ALA A 405 5.16 5.60 6.86
CA ALA A 405 6.55 5.62 6.39
C ALA A 405 7.48 6.25 7.44
N HIS A 406 7.07 7.38 8.04
CA HIS A 406 7.81 8.01 9.14
C HIS A 406 7.84 7.13 10.41
N ALA A 407 6.88 6.22 10.56
CA ALA A 407 6.86 5.22 11.64
C ALA A 407 7.69 3.95 11.32
N GLY A 408 8.44 3.94 10.21
CA GLY A 408 9.35 2.86 9.81
C GLY A 408 8.73 1.77 8.93
N TYR A 409 7.60 2.05 8.26
CA TYR A 409 7.04 1.14 7.26
C TYR A 409 7.61 1.42 5.86
N SER A 410 7.97 0.38 5.13
CA SER A 410 8.33 0.50 3.72
C SER A 410 7.06 0.50 2.87
N VAL A 411 6.81 1.55 2.08
CA VAL A 411 5.55 1.72 1.33
C VAL A 411 5.68 1.19 -0.09
N LEU A 412 4.77 0.29 -0.47
CA LEU A 412 4.67 -0.26 -1.82
C LEU A 412 3.31 0.12 -2.44
N PRO A 413 3.26 1.17 -3.28
CA PRO A 413 2.05 1.54 -4.00
C PRO A 413 1.81 0.64 -5.21
N LEU A 414 0.56 0.23 -5.39
CA LEU A 414 0.02 -0.47 -6.55
C LEU A 414 -1.21 0.30 -7.01
N TYR A 415 -1.22 0.72 -8.27
CA TYR A 415 -2.33 1.44 -8.87
C TYR A 415 -3.15 0.52 -9.78
N SER A 416 -4.43 0.86 -9.93
CA SER A 416 -5.32 0.27 -10.94
C SER A 416 -5.62 1.28 -12.04
N SER A 417 -5.70 0.78 -13.27
CA SER A 417 -6.29 1.48 -14.41
C SER A 417 -7.20 0.51 -15.18
N PRO A 418 -8.14 1.00 -16.00
CA PRO A 418 -9.01 0.12 -16.80
C PRO A 418 -8.24 -0.83 -17.72
N SER A 419 -7.07 -0.40 -18.19
CA SER A 419 -6.16 -1.17 -19.05
C SER A 419 -5.23 -2.09 -18.27
N ASN A 420 -4.99 -1.79 -16.99
CA ASN A 420 -4.03 -2.45 -16.13
C ASN A 420 -4.60 -2.60 -14.70
N PRO A 421 -5.57 -3.50 -14.50
CA PRO A 421 -6.13 -3.75 -13.16
C PRO A 421 -5.08 -4.36 -12.23
N ILE A 422 -5.28 -4.24 -10.92
CA ILE A 422 -4.42 -4.91 -9.93
C ILE A 422 -4.70 -6.42 -10.01
N THR A 423 -3.68 -7.20 -10.39
CA THR A 423 -3.73 -8.68 -10.46
C THR A 423 -2.75 -9.31 -9.48
N TRP A 424 -2.93 -10.61 -9.21
CA TRP A 424 -2.02 -11.41 -8.39
C TRP A 424 -0.59 -11.37 -8.92
N THR A 425 -0.44 -11.48 -10.23
CA THR A 425 0.86 -11.40 -10.91
C THR A 425 1.53 -10.05 -10.69
N ARG A 426 0.81 -8.93 -10.86
CA ARG A 426 1.38 -7.58 -10.63
C ARG A 426 1.78 -7.38 -9.17
N LEU A 427 0.95 -7.82 -8.23
CA LEU A 427 1.27 -7.76 -6.80
C LEU A 427 2.58 -8.52 -6.51
N LEU A 428 2.72 -9.76 -6.98
CA LEU A 428 3.93 -10.56 -6.79
C LEU A 428 5.17 -9.90 -7.39
N GLU A 429 5.07 -9.42 -8.64
CA GLU A 429 6.18 -8.77 -9.34
C GLU A 429 6.63 -7.49 -8.63
N SER A 430 5.69 -6.66 -8.17
CA SER A 430 6.00 -5.44 -7.43
C SER A 430 6.63 -5.74 -6.07
N VAL A 431 6.14 -6.75 -5.34
CA VAL A 431 6.75 -7.15 -4.06
C VAL A 431 8.14 -7.71 -4.29
N ALA A 432 8.33 -8.62 -5.25
CA ALA A 432 9.64 -9.19 -5.53
C ALA A 432 10.67 -8.13 -5.97
N SER A 433 10.24 -7.17 -6.80
CA SER A 433 11.08 -6.02 -7.17
C SER A 433 11.48 -5.18 -5.95
N HIS A 434 10.53 -4.95 -5.05
CA HIS A 434 10.79 -4.23 -3.80
C HIS A 434 11.77 -4.99 -2.88
N LEU A 435 11.58 -6.29 -2.68
CA LEU A 435 12.47 -7.12 -1.88
C LEU A 435 13.89 -7.12 -2.45
N LYS A 436 14.03 -7.23 -3.78
CA LYS A 436 15.31 -7.13 -4.46
C LYS A 436 15.99 -5.77 -4.19
N ALA A 437 15.24 -4.67 -4.27
CA ALA A 437 15.77 -3.33 -4.00
C ALA A 437 16.25 -3.15 -2.55
N VAL A 438 15.70 -3.91 -1.59
CA VAL A 438 16.09 -3.91 -0.17
C VAL A 438 17.13 -4.99 0.15
N GLY A 439 17.62 -5.74 -0.85
CA GLY A 439 18.68 -6.74 -0.71
C GLY A 439 18.20 -8.15 -0.31
N GLN A 440 16.89 -8.40 -0.30
CA GLN A 440 16.27 -9.71 -0.02
C GLN A 440 16.06 -10.49 -1.33
N GLU A 441 17.16 -10.85 -2.00
CA GLU A 441 17.11 -11.48 -3.33
C GLU A 441 16.60 -12.93 -3.30
N ALA A 442 16.83 -13.66 -2.22
CA ALA A 442 16.39 -15.05 -2.08
C ALA A 442 14.85 -15.10 -1.99
N GLU A 443 14.26 -14.31 -1.11
CA GLU A 443 12.81 -14.18 -0.94
C GLU A 443 12.16 -13.65 -2.22
N ALA A 444 12.79 -12.67 -2.88
CA ALA A 444 12.32 -12.17 -4.17
C ALA A 444 12.28 -13.29 -5.23
N ARG A 445 13.34 -14.11 -5.32
CA ARG A 445 13.42 -15.23 -6.27
C ARG A 445 12.39 -16.31 -5.97
N ASP A 446 12.14 -16.60 -4.70
CA ASP A 446 11.13 -17.56 -4.28
C ASP A 446 9.72 -17.12 -4.67
N LEU A 447 9.38 -15.83 -4.51
CA LEU A 447 8.07 -15.28 -4.87
C LEU A 447 7.76 -15.34 -6.38
N ILE A 448 8.77 -15.19 -7.24
CA ILE A 448 8.63 -15.22 -8.71
C ILE A 448 9.04 -16.56 -9.34
N SER A 449 9.23 -17.58 -8.51
CA SER A 449 9.54 -18.94 -8.97
C SER A 449 8.33 -19.60 -9.67
N SER A 450 8.57 -20.72 -10.35
CA SER A 450 7.52 -21.54 -10.98
C SER A 450 6.70 -22.37 -9.98
N LYS A 451 6.80 -22.11 -8.67
CA LYS A 451 5.98 -22.76 -7.63
C LYS A 451 4.49 -22.55 -7.88
N ALA A 452 3.68 -23.47 -7.38
CA ALA A 452 2.22 -23.35 -7.44
C ALA A 452 1.74 -22.03 -6.78
N PRO A 453 0.66 -21.40 -7.29
CA PRO A 453 0.18 -20.12 -6.76
C PRO A 453 -0.03 -20.11 -5.24
N LYS A 454 -0.57 -21.20 -4.69
CA LYS A 454 -0.79 -21.36 -3.24
C LYS A 454 0.49 -21.28 -2.42
N ASP A 455 1.58 -21.86 -2.91
CA ASP A 455 2.88 -21.84 -2.22
C ASP A 455 3.47 -20.43 -2.26
N ARG A 456 3.38 -19.75 -3.42
CA ARG A 456 3.77 -18.34 -3.55
C ARG A 456 2.94 -17.41 -2.65
N MET A 457 1.64 -17.68 -2.48
CA MET A 457 0.79 -16.96 -1.52
C MET A 457 1.26 -17.13 -0.08
N ASN A 458 1.60 -18.37 0.31
CA ASN A 458 2.14 -18.64 1.63
C ASN A 458 3.47 -17.91 1.85
N ASP A 459 4.38 -17.95 0.88
CA ASP A 459 5.65 -17.23 0.91
C ASP A 459 5.42 -15.72 1.09
N LEU A 460 4.49 -15.13 0.33
CA LEU A 460 4.14 -13.70 0.46
C LEU A 460 3.55 -13.38 1.83
N ILE A 461 2.70 -14.23 2.39
CA ILE A 461 2.17 -14.05 3.75
C ILE A 461 3.31 -14.10 4.79
N GLN A 462 4.31 -14.96 4.62
CA GLN A 462 5.48 -14.97 5.52
C GLN A 462 6.28 -13.67 5.41
N VAL A 463 6.51 -13.17 4.19
CA VAL A 463 7.15 -11.87 3.95
C VAL A 463 6.38 -10.75 4.67
N LEU A 464 5.05 -10.71 4.54
CA LEU A 464 4.21 -9.71 5.23
C LEU A 464 4.15 -9.90 6.75
N LYS A 465 4.40 -11.10 7.26
CA LYS A 465 4.50 -11.33 8.70
C LYS A 465 5.80 -10.82 9.28
N ALA A 466 6.91 -11.05 8.58
CA ALA A 466 8.25 -10.74 9.04
C ALA A 466 8.64 -9.26 8.83
N ASN A 467 8.13 -8.62 7.77
CA ASN A 467 8.58 -7.29 7.36
C ASN A 467 7.52 -6.21 7.65
N ARG A 468 7.96 -5.00 8.00
CA ARG A 468 7.10 -3.80 8.11
C ARG A 468 6.80 -3.21 6.72
N LEU A 469 6.28 -4.05 5.82
CA LEU A 469 5.86 -3.66 4.48
C LEU A 469 4.42 -3.14 4.53
N LEU A 470 4.18 -1.97 3.93
CA LEU A 470 2.86 -1.36 3.78
C LEU A 470 2.44 -1.44 2.31
N LEU A 471 1.46 -2.32 2.03
CA LEU A 471 0.84 -2.42 0.72
C LEU A 471 -0.23 -1.33 0.56
N LEU A 472 -0.15 -0.52 -0.49
CA LEU A 472 -1.22 0.39 -0.88
C LEU A 472 -1.81 -0.09 -2.20
N TRP A 473 -3.06 -0.54 -2.19
CA TRP A 473 -3.81 -0.87 -3.41
C TRP A 473 -4.76 0.28 -3.72
N ASP A 474 -4.39 1.14 -4.66
CA ASP A 474 -5.19 2.31 -5.02
C ASP A 474 -6.07 2.02 -6.24
N GLY A 475 -7.38 2.01 -6.01
CA GLY A 475 -8.40 1.84 -7.05
C GLY A 475 -8.76 0.39 -7.35
N LEU A 476 -8.77 -0.51 -6.35
CA LEU A 476 -9.14 -1.92 -6.55
C LEU A 476 -10.50 -2.04 -7.26
N GLU A 477 -10.46 -2.57 -8.48
CA GLU A 477 -11.63 -2.82 -9.31
C GLU A 477 -12.37 -4.09 -8.86
N LEU A 478 -13.70 -4.03 -8.95
CA LEU A 478 -14.59 -5.13 -8.58
C LEU A 478 -15.54 -5.39 -9.75
N ASP A 479 -15.88 -6.65 -9.97
CA ASP A 479 -16.86 -7.05 -10.98
C ASP A 479 -18.28 -6.54 -10.67
N GLN A 480 -19.25 -6.85 -11.54
CA GLN A 480 -20.65 -6.48 -11.34
C GLN A 480 -21.26 -7.06 -10.04
N GLY A 481 -20.72 -8.18 -9.54
CA GLY A 481 -21.08 -8.80 -8.28
C GLY A 481 -20.39 -8.18 -7.05
N GLY A 482 -19.49 -7.22 -7.25
CA GLY A 482 -18.66 -6.62 -6.20
C GLY A 482 -17.52 -7.51 -5.72
N ARG A 483 -17.09 -8.50 -6.51
CA ARG A 483 -15.99 -9.42 -6.22
C ARG A 483 -14.71 -9.00 -6.93
N ILE A 484 -13.57 -9.41 -6.37
CA ILE A 484 -12.26 -9.26 -7.00
C ILE A 484 -12.22 -10.21 -8.21
N PRO A 485 -12.05 -9.70 -9.45
CA PRO A 485 -12.12 -10.53 -10.65
C PRO A 485 -11.03 -11.61 -10.75
N ASP A 486 -9.83 -11.29 -10.28
CA ASP A 486 -8.70 -12.22 -10.24
C ASP A 486 -8.88 -13.23 -9.09
N PRO A 487 -9.04 -14.53 -9.38
CA PRO A 487 -9.31 -15.54 -8.35
C PRO A 487 -8.13 -15.73 -7.39
N ASP A 488 -6.90 -15.62 -7.87
CA ASP A 488 -5.71 -15.79 -7.03
C ASP A 488 -5.55 -14.57 -6.11
N LEU A 489 -5.78 -13.35 -6.63
CA LEU A 489 -5.78 -12.15 -5.82
C LEU A 489 -6.91 -12.15 -4.78
N SER A 490 -8.10 -12.66 -5.16
CA SER A 490 -9.25 -12.83 -4.27
C SER A 490 -8.93 -13.78 -3.11
N GLN A 491 -8.31 -14.93 -3.40
CA GLN A 491 -7.84 -15.88 -2.37
C GLN A 491 -6.77 -15.24 -1.47
N PHE A 492 -5.79 -14.56 -2.07
CA PHE A 492 -4.75 -13.88 -1.30
C PHE A 492 -5.34 -12.79 -0.39
N TYR A 493 -6.29 -11.99 -0.87
CA TYR A 493 -6.98 -10.98 -0.07
C TYR A 493 -7.63 -11.61 1.18
N LEU A 494 -8.33 -12.75 1.02
CA LEU A 494 -8.93 -13.48 2.13
C LEU A 494 -7.91 -14.02 3.14
N MET A 495 -6.76 -14.49 2.68
CA MET A 495 -5.66 -14.92 3.55
C MET A 495 -5.05 -13.73 4.29
N MET A 496 -4.80 -12.65 3.57
CA MET A 496 -4.16 -11.43 4.04
C MET A 496 -4.95 -10.77 5.17
N ILE A 497 -6.27 -10.57 5.01
CA ILE A 497 -7.11 -9.93 6.04
C ILE A 497 -7.19 -10.75 7.34
N ARG A 498 -6.89 -12.05 7.30
CA ARG A 498 -6.97 -12.96 8.46
C ARG A 498 -5.63 -13.14 9.18
N VAL A 499 -4.52 -13.16 8.43
CA VAL A 499 -3.25 -13.73 8.90
C VAL A 499 -2.07 -12.73 8.81
N MET A 500 -2.35 -11.43 8.72
CA MET A 500 -1.31 -10.38 8.65
C MET A 500 -0.52 -10.21 9.96
N GLY A 501 0.80 -10.07 9.85
CA GLY A 501 1.71 -9.86 10.99
C GLY A 501 2.25 -8.42 11.08
N ALA A 502 3.57 -8.24 10.90
CA ALA A 502 4.20 -6.92 11.00
C ALA A 502 3.77 -5.95 9.88
N GLY A 503 3.40 -6.46 8.70
CA GLY A 503 2.97 -5.67 7.54
C GLY A 503 1.59 -5.02 7.71
N ARG A 504 1.26 -4.08 6.83
CA ARG A 504 -0.02 -3.36 6.78
C ARG A 504 -0.52 -3.31 5.35
N ALA A 505 -1.84 -3.17 5.19
CA ALA A 505 -2.45 -2.91 3.88
C ALA A 505 -3.48 -1.79 3.96
N ILE A 506 -3.44 -0.87 3.00
CA ILE A 506 -4.48 0.13 2.77
C ILE A 506 -5.01 -0.11 1.35
N ILE A 507 -6.31 -0.31 1.21
CA ILE A 507 -6.95 -0.64 -0.06
C ILE A 507 -8.02 0.41 -0.31
N THR A 508 -7.96 1.11 -1.44
CA THR A 508 -9.02 2.02 -1.86
C THR A 508 -9.89 1.34 -2.92
N SER A 509 -11.22 1.44 -2.78
CA SER A 509 -12.17 0.91 -3.76
C SER A 509 -13.46 1.73 -3.75
N TYR A 510 -14.35 1.50 -4.71
CA TYR A 510 -15.66 2.15 -4.72
C TYR A 510 -16.63 1.50 -3.74
N LYS A 511 -16.42 0.21 -3.42
CA LYS A 511 -17.25 -0.58 -2.49
C LYS A 511 -16.37 -1.59 -1.75
N LEU A 512 -16.88 -2.15 -0.65
CA LEU A 512 -16.22 -3.25 0.06
C LEU A 512 -16.26 -4.52 -0.81
N PRO A 513 -15.14 -5.24 -1.00
CA PRO A 513 -15.12 -6.52 -1.71
C PRO A 513 -16.07 -7.54 -1.08
N ALA A 514 -16.89 -8.20 -1.90
CA ALA A 514 -17.94 -9.12 -1.46
C ALA A 514 -17.39 -10.43 -0.85
N GLU A 515 -16.11 -10.73 -1.06
CA GLU A 515 -15.37 -11.85 -0.47
C GLU A 515 -15.49 -11.90 1.06
N ALA A 516 -15.55 -10.74 1.71
CA ALA A 516 -15.58 -10.62 3.16
C ALA A 516 -16.84 -9.88 3.63
N LEU A 517 -17.99 -10.57 3.55
CA LEU A 517 -19.27 -10.08 4.10
C LEU A 517 -19.17 -9.70 5.59
N THR A 518 -18.29 -10.39 6.34
CA THR A 518 -17.90 -10.02 7.71
C THR A 518 -16.39 -9.83 7.77
N LEU A 519 -15.96 -8.63 8.19
CA LEU A 519 -14.55 -8.30 8.31
C LEU A 519 -13.99 -8.84 9.64
N PRO A 520 -12.77 -9.42 9.65
CA PRO A 520 -12.07 -9.77 10.88
C PRO A 520 -11.85 -8.56 11.79
N ALA A 521 -11.65 -8.79 13.10
CA ALA A 521 -11.53 -7.70 14.09
C ALA A 521 -10.44 -6.66 13.78
N LYS A 522 -9.35 -7.09 13.14
CA LYS A 522 -8.21 -6.23 12.75
C LYS A 522 -8.29 -5.71 11.31
N THR A 523 -9.44 -5.84 10.67
CA THR A 523 -9.71 -5.35 9.32
C THR A 523 -10.87 -4.36 9.38
N TRP A 524 -10.63 -3.10 9.01
CA TRP A 524 -11.65 -2.06 9.10
C TRP A 524 -12.08 -1.61 7.72
N GLN A 525 -13.38 -1.33 7.58
CA GLN A 525 -13.91 -0.52 6.50
C GLN A 525 -14.00 0.93 6.96
N TRP A 526 -13.52 1.85 6.13
CA TRP A 526 -13.73 3.28 6.32
C TRP A 526 -14.44 3.86 5.09
N LYS A 527 -15.56 4.54 5.31
CA LYS A 527 -16.27 5.25 4.23
C LYS A 527 -15.69 6.65 4.14
N ALA A 528 -15.05 6.96 3.01
CA ALA A 528 -14.56 8.30 2.74
C ALA A 528 -15.75 9.18 2.34
N GLU A 529 -16.13 10.08 3.23
CA GLU A 529 -17.19 11.06 3.00
C GLU A 529 -16.62 12.36 2.41
N GLY A 530 -17.51 13.22 1.92
CA GLY A 530 -17.15 14.57 1.50
C GLY A 530 -16.66 15.42 2.67
N LEU A 531 -15.93 16.49 2.39
CA LEU A 531 -15.50 17.46 3.40
C LEU A 531 -16.71 18.19 3.98
N SER A 532 -16.61 18.67 5.22
CA SER A 532 -17.63 19.52 5.82
C SER A 532 -17.63 20.93 5.18
N PRO A 533 -18.73 21.71 5.28
CA PRO A 533 -18.77 23.08 4.79
C PRO A 533 -17.68 23.97 5.40
N GLY A 534 -17.38 23.79 6.69
CA GLY A 534 -16.30 24.53 7.37
C GLY A 534 -14.93 24.21 6.79
N ALA A 535 -14.63 22.93 6.57
CA ALA A 535 -13.38 22.51 5.94
C ALA A 535 -13.23 23.06 4.51
N PHE A 536 -14.33 23.15 3.76
CA PHE A 536 -14.34 23.77 2.44
C PHE A 536 -14.10 25.27 2.49
N VAL A 537 -14.84 26.01 3.32
CA VAL A 537 -14.63 27.47 3.44
C VAL A 537 -13.21 27.76 3.89
N ARG A 538 -12.69 27.04 4.88
CA ARG A 538 -11.28 27.13 5.29
C ARG A 538 -10.31 26.96 4.12
N ARG A 539 -10.54 25.94 3.27
CA ARG A 539 -9.74 25.73 2.05
C ARG A 539 -9.76 26.95 1.13
N LEU A 540 -10.94 27.56 0.93
CA LEU A 540 -11.10 28.75 0.10
C LEU A 540 -10.38 29.97 0.66
N LEU A 541 -10.40 30.14 1.98
CA LEU A 541 -9.74 31.26 2.65
C LEU A 541 -8.21 31.20 2.57
N TYR A 542 -7.63 30.07 2.16
CA TYR A 542 -6.20 30.02 1.82
C TYR A 542 -5.88 30.54 0.41
N MET A 543 -6.90 30.90 -0.38
CA MET A 543 -6.73 31.56 -1.67
C MET A 543 -6.83 33.09 -1.49
N PRO A 544 -5.76 33.86 -1.73
CA PRO A 544 -5.73 35.30 -1.43
C PRO A 544 -6.92 36.08 -1.99
N GLY A 545 -7.26 35.85 -3.27
CA GLY A 545 -8.37 36.55 -3.93
C GLY A 545 -9.75 36.25 -3.33
N ILE A 546 -9.97 35.06 -2.75
CA ILE A 546 -11.23 34.72 -2.09
C ILE A 546 -11.24 35.24 -0.66
N ALA A 547 -10.11 35.08 0.05
CA ALA A 547 -9.95 35.58 1.41
C ALA A 547 -10.24 37.08 1.50
N ASP A 548 -9.69 37.89 0.58
CA ASP A 548 -9.92 39.33 0.53
C ASP A 548 -11.39 39.69 0.31
N ARG A 549 -12.06 38.96 -0.59
CA ARG A 549 -13.48 39.16 -0.89
C ARG A 549 -14.38 38.74 0.27
N TYR A 550 -14.00 37.69 0.99
CA TYR A 550 -14.70 37.22 2.20
C TYR A 550 -14.57 38.24 3.34
N ARG A 551 -13.35 38.77 3.56
CA ARG A 551 -13.09 39.86 4.53
C ARG A 551 -13.87 41.14 4.21
N GLN A 552 -14.04 41.45 2.93
CA GLN A 552 -14.83 42.59 2.46
C GLN A 552 -16.34 42.33 2.46
N GLY A 553 -16.80 41.12 2.83
CA GLY A 553 -18.23 40.76 2.80
C GLY A 553 -18.83 40.66 1.39
N LYS A 554 -18.00 40.60 0.35
CA LYS A 554 -18.44 40.45 -1.05
C LYS A 554 -18.93 39.04 -1.36
N ILE A 555 -18.46 38.05 -0.59
CA ILE A 555 -18.96 36.67 -0.63
C ILE A 555 -19.29 36.27 0.81
N SER A 556 -20.50 35.75 1.02
CA SER A 556 -20.95 35.26 2.33
C SER A 556 -20.62 33.80 2.55
N PHE A 557 -20.55 33.38 3.82
CA PHE A 557 -20.40 31.98 4.19
C PHE A 557 -21.54 31.12 3.61
N ALA A 558 -22.76 31.65 3.62
CA ALA A 558 -23.94 30.97 3.06
C ALA A 558 -23.80 30.70 1.56
N ALA A 559 -23.24 31.64 0.78
CA ALA A 559 -22.98 31.45 -0.64
C ALA A 559 -21.94 30.35 -0.87
N LEU A 560 -20.83 30.36 -0.13
CA LEU A 560 -19.80 29.32 -0.20
C LEU A 560 -20.33 27.94 0.22
N ALA A 561 -21.16 27.89 1.26
CA ALA A 561 -21.83 26.68 1.71
C ALA A 561 -22.83 26.13 0.66
N MET A 562 -23.43 26.99 -0.17
CA MET A 562 -24.27 26.54 -1.29
C MET A 562 -23.42 25.86 -2.37
N HIS A 563 -22.28 26.45 -2.75
CA HIS A 563 -21.33 25.83 -3.67
C HIS A 563 -20.82 24.47 -3.16
N HIS A 564 -20.57 24.36 -1.85
CA HIS A 564 -20.22 23.10 -1.21
C HIS A 564 -21.29 22.01 -1.40
N ARG A 565 -22.57 22.33 -1.15
CA ARG A 565 -23.69 21.39 -1.32
C ARG A 565 -23.79 20.89 -2.75
N LEU A 566 -23.63 21.79 -3.73
CA LEU A 566 -23.68 21.46 -5.16
C LEU A 566 -22.51 20.58 -5.61
N ALA A 567 -21.33 20.76 -5.00
CA ALA A 567 -20.18 19.90 -5.19
C ALA A 567 -20.25 18.58 -4.40
N ALA A 568 -21.34 18.35 -3.65
CA ALA A 568 -21.55 17.20 -2.75
C ALA A 568 -20.41 16.99 -1.74
N GLY A 569 -19.69 18.07 -1.39
CA GLY A 569 -18.52 18.01 -0.50
C GLY A 569 -17.30 17.26 -1.08
N LEU A 570 -17.28 16.89 -2.35
CA LEU A 570 -16.18 16.11 -2.94
C LEU A 570 -14.90 16.98 -3.09
N PRO A 571 -13.78 16.64 -2.41
CA PRO A 571 -12.57 17.48 -2.37
C PRO A 571 -12.11 18.07 -3.70
N LEU A 572 -12.09 17.26 -4.76
CA LEU A 572 -11.60 17.71 -6.06
C LEU A 572 -12.55 18.67 -6.78
N ARG A 573 -13.87 18.45 -6.71
CA ARG A 573 -14.86 19.40 -7.25
C ARG A 573 -14.86 20.70 -6.45
N LEU A 574 -14.62 20.60 -5.14
CA LEU A 574 -14.41 21.74 -4.27
C LEU A 574 -13.16 22.52 -4.69
N ASP A 575 -12.02 21.87 -4.98
CA ASP A 575 -10.81 22.54 -5.49
C ASP A 575 -11.06 23.25 -6.83
N GLN A 576 -11.82 22.65 -7.74
CA GLN A 576 -12.20 23.30 -9.01
C GLN A 576 -13.10 24.51 -8.79
N THR A 577 -14.09 24.37 -7.90
CA THR A 577 -15.00 25.47 -7.55
C THR A 577 -14.25 26.62 -6.88
N ALA A 578 -13.30 26.28 -6.00
CA ALA A 578 -12.39 27.23 -5.38
C ALA A 578 -11.60 28.01 -6.42
N ARG A 579 -10.96 27.30 -7.35
CA ARG A 579 -10.16 27.94 -8.39
C ARG A 579 -11.02 28.83 -9.29
N ALA A 580 -12.19 28.36 -9.69
CA ALA A 580 -13.08 29.10 -10.56
C ALA A 580 -13.60 30.39 -9.88
N LEU A 581 -13.98 30.33 -8.59
CA LEU A 581 -14.38 31.49 -7.78
C LEU A 581 -13.25 32.51 -7.57
N SER A 582 -11.99 32.06 -7.55
CA SER A 582 -10.83 32.95 -7.45
C SER A 582 -10.60 33.79 -8.72
N LEU A 583 -11.11 33.33 -9.87
CA LEU A 583 -10.95 34.00 -11.16
C LEU A 583 -12.13 34.91 -11.51
N GLN A 584 -13.36 34.49 -11.19
CA GLN A 584 -14.57 35.26 -11.45
C GLN A 584 -15.72 34.83 -10.54
N ASP A 585 -16.79 35.63 -10.50
CA ASP A 585 -18.02 35.22 -9.84
C ASP A 585 -18.78 34.17 -10.63
N ILE A 586 -19.27 33.17 -9.91
CA ILE A 586 -20.00 32.04 -10.46
C ILE A 586 -21.30 31.94 -9.67
N PRO A 587 -22.48 31.97 -10.34
CA PRO A 587 -23.74 31.77 -9.65
C PRO A 587 -23.80 30.38 -9.01
N ALA A 588 -24.61 30.22 -7.97
CA ALA A 588 -24.84 28.91 -7.36
C ALA A 588 -25.37 27.92 -8.43
N GLY A 589 -24.59 26.88 -8.71
CA GLY A 589 -24.90 25.85 -9.71
C GLY A 589 -24.16 26.02 -11.03
N GLY A 590 -23.36 27.09 -11.20
CA GLY A 590 -22.50 27.25 -12.36
C GLY A 590 -21.44 26.16 -12.45
N ASP A 591 -21.13 25.73 -13.67
CA ASP A 591 -20.13 24.69 -13.93
C ASP A 591 -18.72 25.26 -13.78
N ALA A 592 -18.07 24.95 -12.65
CA ALA A 592 -16.71 25.35 -12.37
C ALA A 592 -15.72 24.83 -13.43
N LEU A 593 -15.95 23.62 -13.98
CA LEU A 593 -15.07 23.06 -15.00
C LEU A 593 -15.13 23.91 -16.28
N ALA A 594 -16.35 24.27 -16.73
CA ALA A 594 -16.54 25.12 -17.91
C ALA A 594 -15.87 26.50 -17.76
N VAL A 595 -15.91 27.09 -16.56
CA VAL A 595 -15.23 28.38 -16.28
C VAL A 595 -13.71 28.25 -16.36
N LEU A 596 -13.16 27.12 -15.89
CA LEU A 596 -11.71 26.89 -15.93
C LEU A 596 -11.23 26.57 -17.34
N THR A 597 -11.97 25.74 -18.09
CA THR A 597 -11.61 25.38 -19.47
C THR A 597 -11.74 26.57 -20.42
N SER A 598 -12.68 27.50 -20.19
CA SER A 598 -12.79 28.73 -21.00
C SER A 598 -11.62 29.71 -20.84
N ARG A 599 -10.68 29.46 -19.92
CA ARG A 599 -9.46 30.25 -19.74
C ARG A 599 -8.26 29.70 -20.53
N LEU A 600 -8.41 28.51 -21.11
CA LEU A 600 -7.41 27.92 -21.97
C LEU A 600 -7.58 28.39 -23.41
N GLU A 601 -6.45 28.55 -24.11
CA GLU A 601 -6.44 28.64 -25.57
C GLU A 601 -7.00 27.36 -26.17
N GLU A 602 -7.60 27.44 -27.37
CA GLU A 602 -8.25 26.29 -28.03
C GLU A 602 -7.30 25.10 -28.18
N ASP A 603 -6.06 25.33 -28.64
CA ASP A 603 -5.01 24.32 -28.76
C ASP A 603 -4.63 23.70 -27.40
N SER A 604 -4.59 24.51 -26.34
CA SER A 604 -4.26 24.05 -24.99
C SER A 604 -5.37 23.19 -24.39
N LEU A 605 -6.63 23.56 -24.65
CA LEU A 605 -7.80 22.78 -24.23
C LEU A 605 -7.86 21.44 -24.98
N ALA A 606 -7.67 21.44 -26.30
CA ALA A 606 -7.61 20.22 -27.10
C ALA A 606 -6.49 19.29 -26.60
N ALA A 607 -5.31 19.83 -26.31
CA ALA A 607 -4.20 19.08 -25.73
C ALA A 607 -4.54 18.49 -24.34
N LEU A 608 -5.20 19.24 -23.45
CA LEU A 608 -5.65 18.73 -22.16
C LEU A 608 -6.66 17.58 -22.32
N CYS A 609 -7.60 17.71 -23.25
CA CYS A 609 -8.58 16.65 -23.54
C CYS A 609 -7.88 15.40 -24.10
N ARG A 610 -6.90 15.55 -25.01
CA ARG A 610 -6.09 14.43 -25.51
C ARG A 610 -5.28 13.77 -24.40
N ALA A 611 -4.65 14.54 -23.51
CA ALA A 611 -3.90 14.01 -22.37
C ALA A 611 -4.80 13.22 -21.39
N SER A 612 -6.10 13.50 -21.37
CA SER A 612 -7.08 12.85 -20.48
C SER A 612 -7.33 11.38 -20.79
N VAL A 613 -6.87 10.86 -21.94
CA VAL A 613 -6.92 9.41 -22.24
C VAL A 613 -6.00 8.59 -21.34
N CYS A 614 -4.97 9.21 -20.76
CA CYS A 614 -3.96 8.52 -19.96
C CYS A 614 -4.38 8.40 -18.50
N HIS A 615 -4.38 7.17 -17.98
CA HIS A 615 -4.73 6.90 -16.58
C HIS A 615 -3.55 6.98 -15.61
N ILE A 616 -2.34 7.04 -16.13
CA ILE A 616 -1.07 7.12 -15.40
C ILE A 616 -0.46 8.53 -15.50
N ALA A 617 0.50 8.82 -14.63
CA ALA A 617 1.24 10.08 -14.67
C ALA A 617 2.19 10.11 -15.88
N LEU A 618 2.19 11.20 -16.66
CA LEU A 618 3.03 11.37 -17.86
C LEU A 618 4.19 12.32 -17.62
N SER A 619 5.36 12.01 -18.18
CA SER A 619 6.45 12.98 -18.30
C SER A 619 6.13 14.07 -19.33
N PRO A 620 6.83 15.22 -19.32
CA PRO A 620 6.64 16.26 -20.34
C PRO A 620 6.81 15.74 -21.78
N ALA A 621 7.70 14.77 -21.99
CA ALA A 621 7.87 14.10 -23.28
C ALA A 621 6.68 13.21 -23.65
N GLY A 622 6.07 12.55 -22.66
CA GLY A 622 4.83 11.78 -22.87
C GLY A 622 3.65 12.68 -23.24
N ILE A 623 3.49 13.81 -22.55
CA ILE A 623 2.45 14.80 -22.90
C ILE A 623 2.67 15.32 -24.33
N ALA A 624 3.91 15.67 -24.66
CA ALA A 624 4.28 16.11 -25.99
C ALA A 624 3.91 15.09 -27.07
N ALA A 625 4.18 13.80 -26.83
CA ALA A 625 3.82 12.73 -27.75
C ALA A 625 2.31 12.54 -27.90
N VAL A 626 1.56 12.49 -26.79
CA VAL A 626 0.10 12.26 -26.82
C VAL A 626 -0.67 13.43 -27.44
N CYS A 627 -0.24 14.65 -27.14
CA CYS A 627 -0.89 15.87 -27.57
C CYS A 627 -0.38 16.39 -28.93
N ASP A 628 0.61 15.74 -29.55
CA ASP A 628 1.29 16.20 -30.78
C ASP A 628 1.86 17.63 -30.64
N LEU A 629 2.61 17.86 -29.56
CA LEU A 629 3.18 19.16 -29.21
C LEU A 629 4.71 19.13 -29.15
N ALA A 630 5.35 20.29 -29.28
CA ALA A 630 6.75 20.44 -28.91
C ALA A 630 6.92 20.33 -27.38
N ALA A 631 8.00 19.69 -26.92
CA ALA A 631 8.24 19.45 -25.48
C ALA A 631 8.18 20.72 -24.60
N LYS A 632 8.71 21.85 -25.10
CA LYS A 632 8.64 23.15 -24.39
C LYS A 632 7.21 23.68 -24.27
N GLN A 633 6.38 23.47 -25.29
CA GLN A 633 4.98 23.89 -25.29
C GLN A 633 4.16 23.02 -24.34
N ALA A 634 4.39 21.71 -24.34
CA ALA A 634 3.77 20.78 -23.40
C ALA A 634 4.08 21.15 -21.94
N GLU A 635 5.32 21.52 -21.62
CA GLU A 635 5.70 21.97 -20.27
C GLU A 635 5.02 23.30 -19.89
N SER A 636 4.92 24.24 -20.83
CA SER A 636 4.20 25.51 -20.62
C SER A 636 2.72 25.27 -20.31
N TYR A 637 2.05 24.48 -21.14
CA TYR A 637 0.63 24.15 -20.96
C TYR A 637 0.39 23.37 -19.66
N ALA A 638 1.24 22.40 -19.34
CA ALA A 638 1.17 21.65 -18.08
C ALA A 638 1.15 22.57 -16.84
N ARG A 639 1.99 23.61 -16.82
CA ARG A 639 2.02 24.59 -15.72
C ARG A 639 0.72 25.42 -15.66
N ILE A 640 0.16 25.79 -16.81
CA ILE A 640 -1.12 26.51 -16.88
C ILE A 640 -2.24 25.61 -16.34
N TRP A 641 -2.33 24.36 -16.79
CA TRP A 641 -3.33 23.39 -16.32
C TRP A 641 -3.24 23.16 -14.81
N GLN A 642 -2.02 23.09 -14.25
CA GLN A 642 -1.80 23.00 -12.82
C GLN A 642 -2.29 24.26 -12.09
N SER A 643 -1.98 25.45 -12.60
CA SER A 643 -2.42 26.71 -11.98
C SER A 643 -3.95 26.89 -11.97
N LEU A 644 -4.64 26.25 -12.93
CA LEU A 644 -6.10 26.19 -13.02
C LEU A 644 -6.72 24.97 -12.31
N SER A 645 -5.93 24.15 -11.61
CA SER A 645 -6.40 22.94 -10.91
C SER A 645 -7.10 21.93 -11.84
N LEU A 646 -6.71 21.91 -13.13
CA LEU A 646 -7.17 20.95 -14.15
C LEU A 646 -6.24 19.74 -14.26
N ALA A 647 -4.99 19.89 -13.82
CA ALA A 647 -3.99 18.84 -13.75
C ALA A 647 -3.14 18.98 -12.48
N CYS A 648 -2.44 17.91 -12.11
CA CYS A 648 -1.49 17.90 -11.02
C CYS A 648 -0.10 17.52 -11.53
N ILE A 649 0.93 18.27 -11.12
CA ILE A 649 2.34 17.92 -11.36
C ILE A 649 2.97 17.47 -10.04
N SER A 650 3.46 16.22 -10.00
CA SER A 650 4.16 15.64 -8.85
C SER A 650 5.40 14.89 -9.32
N GLY A 651 6.57 15.23 -8.78
CA GLY A 651 7.84 14.62 -9.20
C GLY A 651 8.20 14.86 -10.68
N GLY A 652 7.71 15.95 -11.27
CA GLY A 652 7.88 16.25 -12.70
C GLY A 652 6.94 15.50 -13.64
N LEU A 653 6.03 14.67 -13.11
CA LEU A 653 5.02 13.95 -13.89
C LEU A 653 3.66 14.63 -13.74
N LEU A 654 2.91 14.73 -14.84
CA LEU A 654 1.58 15.33 -14.89
C LEU A 654 0.49 14.26 -14.87
N THR A 655 -0.59 14.55 -14.15
CA THR A 655 -1.78 13.70 -14.06
C THR A 655 -3.02 14.54 -14.26
N VAL A 656 -3.93 14.08 -15.12
CA VAL A 656 -5.30 14.63 -15.17
C VAL A 656 -6.14 13.83 -14.17
N PRO A 657 -6.83 14.46 -13.21
CA PRO A 657 -7.62 13.73 -12.21
C PRO A 657 -8.75 12.90 -12.82
N SER A 658 -8.95 11.67 -12.33
CA SER A 658 -9.92 10.70 -12.90
C SER A 658 -11.37 11.19 -12.93
N SER A 659 -11.78 12.05 -12.00
CA SER A 659 -13.18 12.51 -11.95
C SER A 659 -13.58 13.44 -13.09
N ILE A 660 -12.62 14.09 -13.75
CA ILE A 660 -12.89 15.09 -14.80
C ILE A 660 -12.57 14.58 -16.20
N ARG A 661 -11.79 13.50 -16.32
CA ARG A 661 -11.48 12.87 -17.61
C ARG A 661 -12.74 12.59 -18.45
N PRO A 662 -13.85 12.02 -17.91
CA PRO A 662 -15.03 11.76 -18.73
C PRO A 662 -15.63 13.04 -19.33
N SER A 663 -15.66 14.14 -18.56
CA SER A 663 -16.17 15.43 -19.04
C SER A 663 -15.25 16.08 -20.07
N LEU A 664 -13.93 15.95 -19.92
CA LEU A 664 -12.95 16.46 -20.89
C LEU A 664 -12.95 15.65 -22.19
N LEU A 665 -13.00 14.31 -22.10
CA LEU A 665 -13.07 13.43 -23.27
C LEU A 665 -14.36 13.63 -24.06
N ALA A 666 -15.49 13.94 -23.39
CA ALA A 666 -16.74 14.28 -24.06
C ALA A 666 -16.67 15.55 -24.93
N MET A 667 -15.63 16.38 -24.79
CA MET A 667 -15.39 17.55 -25.62
C MET A 667 -14.65 17.23 -26.95
N LEU A 668 -14.12 16.01 -27.11
CA LEU A 668 -13.40 15.59 -28.31
C LEU A 668 -14.23 14.64 -29.18
N PRO A 669 -14.04 14.67 -30.51
CA PRO A 669 -14.61 13.66 -31.38
C PRO A 669 -13.95 12.28 -31.11
N PRO A 670 -14.68 11.16 -31.31
CA PRO A 670 -14.14 9.81 -31.09
C PRO A 670 -12.84 9.51 -31.84
N GLU A 671 -12.69 10.00 -33.07
CA GLU A 671 -11.48 9.80 -33.90
C GLU A 671 -10.22 10.40 -33.26
N GLU A 672 -10.36 11.56 -32.59
CA GLU A 672 -9.23 12.18 -31.88
C GLU A 672 -8.89 11.43 -30.59
N ILE A 673 -9.89 10.86 -29.91
CA ILE A 673 -9.68 10.01 -28.73
C ILE A 673 -8.89 8.76 -29.13
N GLU A 674 -9.29 8.09 -30.21
CA GLU A 674 -8.58 6.93 -30.77
C GLU A 674 -7.14 7.29 -31.17
N SER A 675 -6.95 8.43 -31.84
CA SER A 675 -5.62 8.95 -32.20
C SER A 675 -4.74 9.21 -30.97
N ALA A 676 -5.29 9.84 -29.92
CA ALA A 676 -4.57 10.10 -28.67
C ALA A 676 -4.20 8.79 -27.93
N HIS A 677 -5.08 7.79 -27.91
CA HIS A 677 -4.74 6.46 -27.40
C HIS A 677 -3.61 5.82 -28.22
N GLY A 678 -3.64 5.94 -29.55
CA GLY A 678 -2.58 5.44 -30.42
C GLY A 678 -1.22 6.06 -30.12
N ALA A 679 -1.16 7.39 -29.98
CA ALA A 679 0.07 8.12 -29.63
C ALA A 679 0.59 7.78 -28.22
N ALA A 680 -0.32 7.61 -27.25
CA ALA A 680 0.04 7.17 -25.90
C ALA A 680 0.66 5.77 -25.91
N ALA A 681 0.10 4.83 -26.69
CA ALA A 681 0.63 3.49 -26.82
C ALA A 681 2.04 3.47 -27.42
N ASP A 682 2.24 4.19 -28.53
CA ASP A 682 3.53 4.27 -29.22
C ASP A 682 4.62 4.87 -28.31
N PHE A 683 4.28 5.91 -27.53
CA PHE A 683 5.19 6.49 -26.54
C PHE A 683 5.57 5.49 -25.43
N LEU A 684 4.58 4.81 -24.85
CA LEU A 684 4.80 3.88 -23.74
C LEU A 684 5.59 2.65 -24.18
N GLU A 685 5.30 2.10 -25.37
CA GLU A 685 6.06 0.99 -25.92
C GLU A 685 7.53 1.38 -26.15
N GLY A 686 7.78 2.54 -26.79
CA GLY A 686 9.14 3.06 -26.98
C GLY A 686 9.88 3.29 -25.66
N LEU A 687 9.20 3.75 -24.61
CA LEU A 687 9.76 3.91 -23.27
C LEU A 687 10.19 2.55 -22.66
N ALA A 688 9.36 1.52 -22.83
CA ALA A 688 9.62 0.17 -22.34
C ALA A 688 10.74 -0.55 -23.10
N GLU A 689 10.87 -0.30 -24.41
CA GLU A 689 11.97 -0.80 -25.24
C GLU A 689 13.30 -0.14 -24.88
N ALA A 690 13.29 1.17 -24.62
CA ALA A 690 14.48 1.91 -24.21
C ALA A 690 14.93 1.61 -22.75
N GLY A 691 14.18 0.80 -21.99
CA GLY A 691 14.48 0.50 -20.59
C GLY A 691 14.26 1.69 -19.64
N ARG A 692 13.46 2.68 -20.05
CA ARG A 692 13.26 3.96 -19.34
C ARG A 692 11.97 4.02 -18.52
N SER A 693 11.30 2.87 -18.30
CA SER A 693 10.04 2.78 -17.55
C SER A 693 10.09 3.39 -16.14
N GLN A 694 11.26 3.35 -15.49
CA GLN A 694 11.46 3.92 -14.14
C GLN A 694 11.32 5.44 -14.09
N GLU A 695 11.44 6.16 -15.22
CA GLU A 695 11.18 7.61 -15.29
C GLU A 695 9.75 7.97 -14.87
N MET A 696 8.83 7.02 -15.01
CA MET A 696 7.41 7.16 -14.67
C MET A 696 7.10 6.58 -13.28
N GLY A 697 8.11 6.03 -12.59
CA GLY A 697 7.93 5.26 -11.34
C GLY A 697 7.21 3.92 -11.55
N LEU A 698 7.27 3.36 -12.77
CA LEU A 698 6.55 2.15 -13.17
C LEU A 698 7.51 1.01 -13.57
N SER A 699 7.06 -0.23 -13.41
CA SER A 699 7.80 -1.38 -13.92
C SER A 699 7.69 -1.46 -15.45
N ARG A 700 8.62 -2.18 -16.11
CA ARG A 700 8.52 -2.44 -17.55
C ARG A 700 7.23 -3.20 -17.91
N LEU A 701 6.77 -4.09 -17.03
CA LEU A 701 5.51 -4.82 -17.22
C LEU A 701 4.32 -3.87 -17.18
N ASP A 702 4.26 -2.94 -16.21
CA ASP A 702 3.17 -1.96 -16.10
C ASP A 702 3.09 -1.08 -17.35
N VAL A 703 4.22 -0.56 -17.83
CA VAL A 703 4.25 0.28 -19.04
C VAL A 703 3.77 -0.48 -20.27
N LEU A 704 4.15 -1.75 -20.43
CA LEU A 704 3.69 -2.58 -21.55
C LEU A 704 2.20 -2.93 -21.44
N LEU A 705 1.67 -3.17 -20.24
CA LEU A 705 0.24 -3.42 -20.02
C LEU A 705 -0.60 -2.17 -20.34
N GLU A 706 -0.13 -0.99 -19.96
CA GLU A 706 -0.75 0.29 -20.34
C GLU A 706 -0.69 0.50 -21.86
N ALA A 707 0.48 0.31 -22.49
CA ALA A 707 0.64 0.42 -23.93
C ALA A 707 -0.33 -0.51 -24.69
N ARG A 708 -0.45 -1.77 -24.24
CA ARG A 708 -1.41 -2.74 -24.77
C ARG A 708 -2.84 -2.21 -24.70
N GLY A 709 -3.28 -1.74 -23.54
CA GLY A 709 -4.66 -1.25 -23.39
C GLY A 709 -4.93 -0.01 -24.23
N HIS A 710 -3.95 0.88 -24.37
CA HIS A 710 -4.04 2.03 -25.28
C HIS A 710 -4.11 1.59 -26.76
N TYR A 711 -3.37 0.58 -27.20
CA TYR A 711 -3.52 0.03 -28.56
C TYR A 711 -4.91 -0.55 -28.81
N MET A 712 -5.49 -1.24 -27.81
CA MET A 712 -6.84 -1.78 -27.89
C MET A 712 -7.89 -0.67 -27.98
N ALA A 713 -7.75 0.39 -27.17
CA ALA A 713 -8.64 1.55 -27.21
C ALA A 713 -8.54 2.35 -28.52
N ALA A 714 -7.39 2.33 -29.19
CA ALA A 714 -7.15 2.93 -30.50
C ALA A 714 -7.51 2.03 -31.70
N ALA A 715 -8.10 0.85 -31.45
CA ALA A 715 -8.37 -0.18 -32.45
C ALA A 715 -7.15 -0.62 -33.29
N LYS A 716 -5.92 -0.42 -32.78
CA LYS A 716 -4.66 -0.88 -33.39
C LYS A 716 -4.36 -2.33 -32.96
N TRP A 717 -5.18 -3.26 -33.43
CA TRP A 717 -5.20 -4.65 -32.96
C TRP A 717 -3.89 -5.42 -33.18
N GLU A 718 -3.19 -5.17 -34.28
CA GLU A 718 -1.92 -5.83 -34.59
C GLU A 718 -0.83 -5.45 -33.57
N ALA A 719 -0.70 -4.16 -33.25
CA ALA A 719 0.23 -3.68 -32.23
C ALA A 719 -0.15 -4.20 -30.83
N ALA A 720 -1.45 -4.26 -30.51
CA ALA A 720 -1.93 -4.85 -29.26
C ALA A 720 -1.58 -6.34 -29.15
N GLU A 721 -1.71 -7.11 -30.24
CA GLU A 721 -1.37 -8.52 -30.31
C GLU A 721 0.13 -8.74 -30.07
N VAL A 722 0.98 -7.97 -30.77
CA VAL A 722 2.45 -8.05 -30.67
C VAL A 722 2.90 -7.70 -29.25
N THR A 723 2.37 -6.61 -28.68
CA THR A 723 2.64 -6.21 -27.29
C THR A 723 2.23 -7.30 -26.32
N THR A 724 1.05 -7.90 -26.51
CA THR A 724 0.56 -9.03 -25.69
C THR A 724 1.47 -10.25 -25.82
N GLY A 725 2.07 -10.49 -26.98
CA GLY A 725 3.03 -11.57 -27.20
C GLY A 725 4.31 -11.37 -26.40
N ARG A 726 4.85 -10.14 -26.40
CA ARG A 726 6.01 -9.75 -25.59
C ARG A 726 5.75 -9.93 -24.09
N ILE A 727 4.59 -9.46 -23.62
CA ILE A 727 4.16 -9.64 -22.23
C ILE A 727 4.02 -11.14 -21.90
N SER A 728 3.35 -11.91 -22.76
CA SER A 728 3.15 -13.36 -22.56
C SER A 728 4.49 -14.09 -22.45
N GLY A 729 5.47 -13.77 -23.29
CA GLY A 729 6.81 -14.34 -23.21
C GLY A 729 7.55 -14.01 -21.91
N TYR A 730 7.37 -12.78 -21.39
CA TYR A 730 7.90 -12.38 -20.08
C TYR A 730 7.25 -13.17 -18.94
N LEU A 731 5.92 -13.28 -18.94
CA LEU A 731 5.13 -13.98 -17.92
C LEU A 731 5.39 -15.49 -17.92
N ARG A 732 5.55 -16.08 -19.10
CA ARG A 732 5.79 -17.52 -19.29
C ARG A 732 7.06 -17.98 -18.58
N ARG A 733 8.16 -17.23 -18.74
CA ARG A 733 9.45 -17.53 -18.08
C ARG A 733 9.39 -17.48 -16.55
N ARG A 734 8.31 -16.93 -15.97
CA ARG A 734 8.10 -16.77 -14.53
C ARG A 734 6.90 -17.56 -14.01
N GLY A 735 6.28 -18.42 -14.84
CA GLY A 735 5.17 -19.27 -14.43
C GLY A 735 3.86 -18.53 -14.13
N HIS A 736 3.65 -17.34 -14.70
CA HIS A 736 2.41 -16.58 -14.55
C HIS A 736 1.38 -16.94 -15.64
N TYR A 737 1.06 -18.24 -15.76
CA TYR A 737 0.24 -18.76 -16.86
C TYR A 737 -1.21 -18.28 -16.84
N GLY A 738 -1.81 -18.08 -15.65
CA GLY A 738 -3.18 -17.55 -15.53
C GLY A 738 -3.34 -16.18 -16.19
N GLU A 739 -2.35 -15.31 -15.99
CA GLU A 739 -2.36 -13.96 -16.57
C GLU A 739 -2.15 -13.98 -18.09
N ILE A 740 -1.31 -14.90 -18.60
CA ILE A 740 -1.19 -15.14 -20.05
C ILE A 740 -2.56 -15.52 -20.62
N VAL A 741 -3.26 -16.45 -19.98
CA VAL A 741 -4.59 -16.88 -20.45
C VAL A 741 -5.59 -15.72 -20.43
N ARG A 742 -5.62 -14.91 -19.36
CA ARG A 742 -6.50 -13.74 -19.24
C ARG A 742 -6.26 -12.73 -20.37
N LEU A 743 -5.02 -12.25 -20.52
CA LEU A 743 -4.67 -11.22 -21.51
C LEU A 743 -4.94 -11.66 -22.96
N ASN A 744 -4.71 -12.94 -23.26
CA ASN A 744 -4.98 -13.45 -24.61
C ASN A 744 -6.48 -13.71 -24.84
N ARG A 745 -7.25 -14.09 -23.81
CA ARG A 745 -8.72 -14.21 -23.94
C ARG A 745 -9.39 -12.87 -24.18
N GLU A 746 -8.96 -11.82 -23.49
CA GLU A 746 -9.48 -10.46 -23.70
C GLU A 746 -9.36 -10.02 -25.17
N LEU A 747 -8.25 -10.35 -25.84
CA LEU A 747 -8.11 -10.07 -27.28
C LEU A 747 -9.10 -10.88 -28.13
N LEU A 748 -9.36 -12.15 -27.76
CA LEU A 748 -10.26 -13.05 -28.50
C LEU A 748 -11.76 -12.77 -28.27
N GLU A 749 -12.11 -12.09 -27.17
CA GLU A 749 -13.48 -11.64 -26.88
C GLU A 749 -13.86 -10.39 -27.68
N LEU A 750 -12.88 -9.70 -28.24
CA LEU A 750 -13.07 -8.56 -29.14
C LEU A 750 -13.29 -9.02 -30.58
N ASN A 751 -14.01 -8.21 -31.37
CA ASN A 751 -14.24 -8.45 -32.80
C ASN A 751 -12.98 -8.11 -33.63
N ILE A 752 -11.88 -8.85 -33.42
CA ILE A 752 -10.63 -8.68 -34.16
C ILE A 752 -10.59 -9.56 -35.43
N PRO A 753 -9.87 -9.14 -36.50
CA PRO A 753 -9.68 -9.95 -37.70
C PRO A 753 -9.11 -11.34 -37.40
N ASN A 754 -9.56 -12.36 -38.14
CA ASN A 754 -9.12 -13.75 -37.95
C ASN A 754 -7.59 -13.91 -38.02
N SER A 755 -6.89 -13.13 -38.85
CA SER A 755 -5.42 -13.14 -38.95
C SER A 755 -4.71 -12.82 -37.64
N ILE A 756 -5.35 -12.06 -36.75
CA ILE A 756 -4.79 -11.62 -35.47
C ILE A 756 -5.19 -12.56 -34.32
N GLN A 757 -6.23 -13.39 -34.50
CA GLN A 757 -6.74 -14.29 -33.46
C GLN A 757 -5.86 -15.54 -33.23
N THR A 758 -5.08 -15.95 -34.23
CA THR A 758 -4.26 -17.17 -34.16
C THR A 758 -3.22 -17.11 -33.05
N GLY A 759 -2.47 -16.01 -32.97
CA GLY A 759 -1.41 -15.83 -31.98
C GLY A 759 -1.90 -15.92 -30.53
N PRO A 760 -2.95 -15.20 -30.13
CA PRO A 760 -3.56 -15.33 -28.81
C PRO A 760 -4.05 -16.74 -28.50
N ALA A 761 -4.71 -17.43 -29.44
CA ALA A 761 -5.17 -18.81 -29.24
C ALA A 761 -4.00 -19.78 -29.03
N ALA A 762 -2.94 -19.67 -29.84
CA ALA A 762 -1.74 -20.48 -29.72
C ALA A 762 -0.99 -20.23 -28.40
N ARG A 763 -0.92 -18.98 -27.93
CA ARG A 763 -0.31 -18.64 -26.62
C ARG A 763 -1.10 -19.20 -25.44
N ILE A 764 -2.43 -19.23 -25.51
CA ILE A 764 -3.26 -19.92 -24.51
C ILE A 764 -2.98 -21.41 -24.52
N GLY A 765 -2.90 -22.03 -25.71
CA GLY A 765 -2.50 -23.43 -25.87
C GLY A 765 -1.14 -23.72 -25.23
N GLN A 766 -0.16 -22.86 -25.49
CA GLN A 766 1.18 -22.95 -24.89
C GLN A 766 1.16 -22.83 -23.37
N ALA A 767 0.37 -21.90 -22.82
CA ALA A 767 0.25 -21.73 -21.38
C ALA A 767 -0.34 -22.97 -20.70
N TYR A 768 -1.26 -23.69 -21.36
CA TYR A 768 -1.78 -24.97 -20.84
C TYR A 768 -0.80 -26.11 -21.03
N LEU A 769 -0.05 -26.13 -22.14
CA LEU A 769 0.99 -27.12 -22.39
C LEU A 769 2.09 -27.05 -21.32
N ASP A 770 2.55 -25.84 -20.98
CA ASP A 770 3.54 -25.61 -19.93
C ASP A 770 3.01 -25.95 -18.50
N GLN A 771 1.68 -25.96 -18.31
CA GLN A 771 1.03 -26.41 -17.08
C GLN A 771 0.73 -27.92 -17.06
N GLU A 772 1.16 -28.65 -18.09
CA GLU A 772 0.86 -30.09 -18.29
C GLU A 772 -0.64 -30.40 -18.43
N ASP A 773 -1.49 -29.40 -18.71
CA ASP A 773 -2.91 -29.57 -19.04
C ASP A 773 -3.06 -29.83 -20.54
N TYR A 774 -2.57 -30.99 -20.98
CA TYR A 774 -2.48 -31.37 -22.39
C TYR A 774 -3.85 -31.39 -23.09
N LYS A 775 -4.93 -31.69 -22.35
CA LYS A 775 -6.30 -31.73 -22.89
C LYS A 775 -6.82 -30.35 -23.23
N ARG A 776 -6.54 -29.33 -22.40
CA ARG A 776 -6.90 -27.96 -22.74
C ARG A 776 -5.98 -27.38 -23.82
N ALA A 777 -4.68 -27.71 -23.77
CA ALA A 777 -3.73 -27.32 -24.80
C ALA A 777 -4.18 -27.80 -26.20
N GLU A 778 -4.57 -29.07 -26.33
CA GLU A 778 -5.12 -29.66 -27.57
C GLU A 778 -6.26 -28.81 -28.14
N LYS A 779 -7.30 -28.52 -27.34
CA LYS A 779 -8.46 -27.73 -27.77
C LYS A 779 -8.09 -26.33 -28.26
N TRP A 780 -7.14 -25.68 -27.60
CA TRP A 780 -6.72 -24.33 -27.97
C TRP A 780 -5.85 -24.31 -29.22
N TYR A 781 -4.97 -25.29 -29.41
CA TYR A 781 -4.23 -25.42 -30.66
C TYR A 781 -5.11 -25.83 -31.84
N GLU A 782 -6.10 -26.71 -31.64
CA GLU A 782 -7.12 -27.01 -32.67
C GLU A 782 -7.87 -25.75 -33.07
N ARG A 783 -8.29 -24.94 -32.10
CA ARG A 783 -8.93 -23.64 -32.37
C ARG A 783 -8.00 -22.70 -33.14
N ALA A 784 -6.72 -22.62 -32.76
CA ALA A 784 -5.75 -21.79 -33.47
C ALA A 784 -5.61 -22.25 -34.93
N LEU A 785 -5.52 -23.56 -35.19
CA LEU A 785 -5.42 -24.13 -36.53
C LEU A 785 -6.68 -23.95 -37.38
N GLN A 786 -7.87 -23.94 -36.75
CA GLN A 786 -9.13 -23.63 -37.44
C GLN A 786 -9.18 -22.17 -37.92
N ILE A 787 -8.52 -21.26 -37.20
CA ILE A 787 -8.41 -19.85 -37.57
C ILE A 787 -7.38 -19.67 -38.69
N SER A 788 -6.16 -20.16 -38.47
CA SER A 788 -5.07 -20.12 -39.45
C SER A 788 -4.10 -21.30 -39.22
N PRO A 789 -3.74 -22.05 -40.28
CA PRO A 789 -2.83 -23.18 -40.17
C PRO A 789 -1.38 -22.71 -40.05
N GLU A 790 -0.94 -22.43 -38.82
CA GLU A 790 0.44 -22.03 -38.52
C GLU A 790 1.33 -23.19 -38.07
N PRO A 791 2.62 -23.23 -38.46
CA PRO A 791 3.55 -24.31 -38.09
C PRO A 791 3.71 -24.47 -36.57
N ALA A 792 3.73 -23.36 -35.83
CA ALA A 792 3.85 -23.37 -34.38
C ALA A 792 2.64 -24.00 -33.69
N SER A 793 1.43 -23.82 -34.24
CA SER A 793 0.21 -24.43 -33.72
C SER A 793 0.16 -25.92 -34.01
N TYR A 794 0.67 -26.37 -35.17
CA TYR A 794 0.82 -27.79 -35.48
C TYR A 794 1.83 -28.48 -34.54
N LEU A 795 2.95 -27.82 -34.26
CA LEU A 795 3.96 -28.31 -33.32
C LEU A 795 3.38 -28.45 -31.91
N GLY A 796 2.73 -27.39 -31.40
CA GLY A 796 2.11 -27.40 -30.08
C GLY A 796 0.98 -28.43 -29.93
N LEU A 797 0.15 -28.62 -30.96
CA LEU A 797 -0.86 -29.68 -31.01
C LEU A 797 -0.20 -31.06 -31.00
N GLY A 798 0.84 -31.25 -31.82
CA GLY A 798 1.60 -32.49 -31.90
C GLY A 798 2.19 -32.90 -30.54
N LEU A 799 2.82 -31.96 -29.83
CA LEU A 799 3.34 -32.16 -28.47
C LEU A 799 2.22 -32.50 -27.48
N SER A 800 1.10 -31.77 -27.53
CA SER A 800 -0.05 -32.01 -26.64
C SER A 800 -0.66 -33.41 -26.84
N LEU A 801 -0.70 -33.89 -28.08
CA LEU A 801 -1.20 -35.23 -28.43
C LEU A 801 -0.19 -36.33 -28.08
N MET A 802 1.11 -36.05 -28.22
CA MET A 802 2.19 -36.96 -27.84
C MET A 802 2.13 -37.32 -26.35
N HIS A 803 1.98 -36.31 -25.48
CA HIS A 803 1.85 -36.53 -24.03
C HIS A 803 0.55 -37.23 -23.62
N GLN A 804 -0.46 -37.26 -24.51
CA GLN A 804 -1.69 -38.04 -24.33
C GLN A 804 -1.61 -39.43 -24.98
N GLU A 805 -0.44 -39.84 -25.47
CA GLU A 805 -0.20 -41.13 -26.16
C GLU A 805 -1.02 -41.33 -27.45
N LYS A 806 -1.56 -40.25 -28.02
CA LYS A 806 -2.28 -40.24 -29.31
C LYS A 806 -1.28 -40.15 -30.47
N PHE A 807 -0.39 -41.14 -30.56
CA PHE A 807 0.83 -41.04 -31.37
C PHE A 807 0.58 -40.83 -32.87
N ASP A 808 -0.44 -41.44 -33.47
CA ASP A 808 -0.71 -41.28 -34.91
C ASP A 808 -1.10 -39.85 -35.28
N LEU A 809 -1.97 -39.23 -34.47
CA LEU A 809 -2.38 -37.84 -34.65
C LEU A 809 -1.22 -36.88 -34.33
N ALA A 810 -0.40 -37.21 -33.32
CA ALA A 810 0.78 -36.44 -32.97
C ALA A 810 1.78 -36.42 -34.15
N SER A 811 2.14 -37.59 -34.70
CA SER A 811 3.05 -37.69 -35.84
C SER A 811 2.52 -36.94 -37.06
N SER A 812 1.21 -37.01 -37.36
CA SER A 812 0.61 -36.28 -38.48
C SER A 812 0.79 -34.76 -38.35
N ASN A 813 0.53 -34.20 -37.16
CA ASN A 813 0.67 -32.75 -36.94
C ASN A 813 2.13 -32.31 -36.89
N LEU A 814 3.01 -33.09 -36.25
CA LEU A 814 4.45 -32.80 -36.20
C LEU A 814 5.10 -32.84 -37.59
N ASN A 815 4.69 -33.75 -38.48
CA ASN A 815 5.16 -33.77 -39.86
C ASN A 815 4.74 -32.51 -40.63
N LYS A 816 3.50 -32.04 -40.46
CA LYS A 816 3.04 -30.77 -41.05
C LYS A 816 3.87 -29.58 -40.55
N ALA A 817 4.18 -29.54 -39.25
CA ALA A 817 5.05 -28.52 -38.68
C ALA A 817 6.46 -28.58 -39.28
N TYR A 818 7.05 -29.79 -39.32
CA TYR A 818 8.37 -30.02 -39.90
C TYR A 818 8.47 -29.57 -41.36
N ASP A 819 7.52 -30.00 -42.21
CA ASP A 819 7.51 -29.64 -43.63
C ASP A 819 7.44 -28.12 -43.84
N ALA A 820 6.65 -27.42 -43.02
CA ALA A 820 6.55 -25.97 -43.09
C ALA A 820 7.84 -25.28 -42.60
N TYR A 821 8.45 -25.73 -41.51
CA TYR A 821 9.73 -25.18 -41.04
C TYR A 821 10.89 -25.46 -42.00
N ARG A 822 10.85 -26.60 -42.70
CA ARG A 822 11.76 -26.94 -43.78
C ARG A 822 11.64 -25.96 -44.94
N GLN A 823 10.42 -25.64 -45.36
CA GLN A 823 10.19 -24.63 -46.42
C GLN A 823 10.64 -23.23 -46.00
N ALA A 824 10.52 -22.89 -44.71
CA ALA A 824 10.97 -21.62 -44.15
C ALA A 824 12.48 -21.55 -43.85
N ASN A 825 13.23 -22.65 -44.05
CA ASN A 825 14.64 -22.79 -43.64
C ASN A 825 14.91 -22.52 -42.15
N ASP A 826 13.92 -22.74 -41.27
CA ASP A 826 14.10 -22.63 -39.82
C ASP A 826 14.67 -23.94 -39.26
N LEU A 827 16.00 -24.05 -39.26
CA LEU A 827 16.70 -25.27 -38.83
C LEU A 827 16.44 -25.64 -37.38
N SER A 828 16.28 -24.65 -36.49
CA SER A 828 16.03 -24.89 -35.06
C SER A 828 14.67 -25.53 -34.83
N ARG A 829 13.62 -24.98 -35.45
CA ARG A 829 12.26 -25.52 -35.34
C ARG A 829 12.09 -26.85 -36.07
N GLN A 830 12.83 -27.08 -37.15
CA GLN A 830 12.90 -28.40 -37.79
C GLN A 830 13.41 -29.47 -36.82
N MET A 831 14.49 -29.19 -36.09
CA MET A 831 15.04 -30.13 -35.11
C MET A 831 14.06 -30.41 -33.96
N GLU A 832 13.33 -29.40 -33.48
CA GLU A 832 12.32 -29.57 -32.42
C GLU A 832 11.20 -30.55 -32.86
N ALA A 833 10.69 -30.38 -34.08
CA ALA A 833 9.69 -31.27 -34.67
C ALA A 833 10.25 -32.69 -34.90
N LEU A 834 11.47 -32.81 -35.45
CA LEU A 834 12.13 -34.10 -35.69
C LEU A 834 12.43 -34.85 -34.40
N SER A 835 12.86 -34.16 -33.34
CA SER A 835 13.16 -34.77 -32.05
C SER A 835 11.90 -35.37 -31.43
N SER A 836 10.78 -34.64 -31.53
CA SER A 836 9.48 -35.10 -31.05
C SER A 836 8.99 -36.31 -31.85
N LEU A 837 9.16 -36.28 -33.18
CA LEU A 837 8.83 -37.42 -34.04
C LEU A 837 9.70 -38.65 -33.75
N ALA A 838 11.01 -38.48 -33.56
CA ALA A 838 11.91 -39.58 -33.22
C ALA A 838 11.54 -40.21 -31.86
N ALA A 839 11.14 -39.40 -30.88
CA ALA A 839 10.64 -39.89 -29.60
C ALA A 839 9.35 -40.71 -29.74
N ILE A 840 8.44 -40.30 -30.62
CA ILE A 840 7.21 -41.05 -30.92
C ILE A 840 7.55 -42.40 -31.57
N ASP A 841 8.40 -42.40 -32.59
CA ASP A 841 8.80 -43.63 -33.29
C ASP A 841 9.48 -44.61 -32.32
N MET A 842 10.31 -44.10 -31.42
CA MET A 842 10.92 -44.90 -30.35
C MET A 842 9.87 -45.52 -29.42
N LYS A 843 8.85 -44.77 -29.03
CA LYS A 843 7.74 -45.28 -28.20
C LYS A 843 6.90 -46.33 -28.93
N LYS A 844 6.76 -46.23 -30.25
CA LYS A 844 6.08 -47.24 -31.08
C LYS A 844 6.94 -48.48 -31.38
N GLY A 845 8.25 -48.45 -31.08
CA GLY A 845 9.19 -49.50 -31.45
C GLY A 845 9.64 -49.45 -32.93
N GLU A 846 9.40 -48.33 -33.61
CA GLU A 846 9.79 -48.10 -35.02
C GLU A 846 11.25 -47.60 -35.11
N THR A 847 12.20 -48.40 -34.61
CA THR A 847 13.61 -48.00 -34.43
C THR A 847 14.28 -47.50 -35.72
N LYS A 848 13.91 -48.04 -36.89
CA LYS A 848 14.44 -47.57 -38.19
C LYS A 848 13.98 -46.15 -38.53
N ALA A 849 12.71 -45.83 -38.28
CA ALA A 849 12.17 -44.50 -38.57
C ALA A 849 12.73 -43.44 -37.60
N ALA A 850 12.99 -43.82 -36.35
CA ALA A 850 13.69 -42.97 -35.38
C ALA A 850 15.14 -42.70 -35.80
N LEU A 851 15.83 -43.71 -36.34
CA LEU A 851 17.21 -43.59 -36.82
C LEU A 851 17.31 -42.55 -37.94
N GLU A 852 16.46 -42.64 -38.98
CA GLU A 852 16.44 -41.68 -40.10
C GLU A 852 16.22 -40.22 -39.64
N LYS A 853 15.35 -40.02 -38.65
CA LYS A 853 15.08 -38.69 -38.08
C LYS A 853 16.26 -38.17 -37.27
N MET A 854 16.92 -39.03 -36.48
CA MET A 854 18.09 -38.65 -35.71
C MET A 854 19.31 -38.37 -36.60
N GLU A 855 19.46 -39.08 -37.73
CA GLU A 855 20.45 -38.75 -38.77
C GLU A 855 20.19 -37.38 -39.40
N SER A 856 18.91 -37.05 -39.64
CA SER A 856 18.52 -35.72 -40.13
C SER A 856 18.88 -34.63 -39.11
N ILE A 857 18.65 -34.87 -37.81
CA ILE A 857 19.06 -33.97 -36.72
C ILE A 857 20.58 -33.79 -36.71
N ALA A 858 21.36 -34.87 -36.78
CA ALA A 858 22.82 -34.78 -36.84
C ALA A 858 23.31 -33.97 -38.04
N GLY A 859 22.65 -34.12 -39.20
CA GLY A 859 22.92 -33.32 -40.40
C GLY A 859 22.65 -31.83 -40.21
N ILE A 860 21.55 -31.47 -39.52
CA ILE A 860 21.23 -30.07 -39.20
C ILE A 860 22.25 -29.49 -38.21
N MET A 861 22.63 -30.22 -37.16
CA MET A 861 23.65 -29.78 -36.19
C MET A 861 24.99 -29.51 -36.86
N ARG A 862 25.38 -30.38 -37.81
CA ARG A 862 26.57 -30.15 -38.65
C ARG A 862 26.49 -28.86 -39.45
N GLN A 863 25.33 -28.58 -40.06
CA GLN A 863 25.12 -27.34 -40.83
C GLN A 863 25.20 -26.09 -39.95
N LEU A 864 24.76 -26.19 -38.69
CA LEU A 864 24.83 -25.11 -37.71
C LEU A 864 26.23 -24.95 -37.09
N GLY A 865 27.14 -25.91 -37.31
CA GLY A 865 28.47 -25.93 -36.69
C GLY A 865 28.45 -26.31 -35.20
N ASP A 866 27.34 -26.89 -34.71
CA ASP A 866 27.23 -27.38 -33.34
C ASP A 866 27.91 -28.74 -33.20
N LEU A 867 29.24 -28.73 -32.97
CA LEU A 867 30.03 -29.95 -32.86
C LEU A 867 29.58 -30.86 -31.71
N PRO A 868 29.32 -30.35 -30.48
CA PRO A 868 28.76 -31.16 -29.40
C PRO A 868 27.36 -31.72 -29.72
N GLY A 869 26.49 -30.91 -30.33
CA GLY A 869 25.15 -31.34 -30.74
C GLY A 869 25.16 -32.43 -31.81
N GLU A 870 26.04 -32.30 -32.82
CA GLU A 870 26.26 -33.35 -33.84
C GLU A 870 26.76 -34.63 -33.16
N ALA A 871 27.74 -34.51 -32.27
CA ALA A 871 28.31 -35.65 -31.56
C ALA A 871 27.27 -36.37 -30.69
N GLN A 872 26.38 -35.64 -30.00
CA GLN A 872 25.30 -36.23 -29.21
C GLN A 872 24.29 -36.97 -30.10
N ALA A 873 23.86 -36.37 -31.22
CA ALA A 873 22.98 -37.03 -32.17
C ALA A 873 23.62 -38.29 -32.79
N LEU A 874 24.94 -38.29 -32.99
CA LEU A 874 25.71 -39.47 -33.40
C LEU A 874 25.74 -40.58 -32.34
N GLN A 875 25.77 -40.24 -31.05
CA GLN A 875 25.67 -41.24 -29.98
C GLN A 875 24.27 -41.86 -29.91
N GLU A 876 23.22 -41.05 -30.05
CA GLU A 876 21.85 -41.57 -30.09
C GLU A 876 21.59 -42.43 -31.32
N THR A 877 22.04 -42.01 -32.51
CA THR A 877 21.95 -42.86 -33.72
C THR A 877 22.70 -44.18 -33.53
N ALA A 878 23.91 -44.16 -32.95
CA ALA A 878 24.65 -45.39 -32.65
C ALA A 878 23.92 -46.33 -31.68
N ARG A 879 23.24 -45.78 -30.66
CA ARG A 879 22.40 -46.56 -29.77
C ARG A 879 21.23 -47.22 -30.52
N LEU A 880 20.63 -46.51 -31.47
CA LEU A 880 19.58 -47.07 -32.34
C LEU A 880 20.11 -48.15 -33.28
N ASP A 881 21.34 -48.01 -33.79
CA ASP A 881 21.99 -49.06 -34.57
C ASP A 881 22.25 -50.32 -33.74
N MET A 882 22.69 -50.18 -32.48
CA MET A 882 22.89 -51.31 -31.57
C MET A 882 21.58 -52.08 -31.36
N MET A 883 20.47 -51.37 -31.15
CA MET A 883 19.14 -51.99 -31.07
C MET A 883 18.73 -52.72 -32.35
N LEU A 884 19.22 -52.28 -33.52
CA LEU A 884 19.03 -52.93 -34.82
C LEU A 884 20.11 -53.99 -35.13
N SER A 885 21.06 -54.22 -34.21
CA SER A 885 22.25 -55.06 -34.39
C SER A 885 23.20 -54.62 -35.51
N ASN A 886 23.15 -53.35 -35.92
CA ASN A 886 24.02 -52.72 -36.92
C ASN A 886 25.33 -52.22 -36.28
N PHE A 887 26.05 -53.12 -35.62
CA PHE A 887 27.15 -52.74 -34.75
C PHE A 887 28.34 -52.04 -35.45
N ASP A 888 28.59 -52.30 -36.74
CA ASP A 888 29.66 -51.61 -37.49
C ASP A 888 29.33 -50.13 -37.71
N SER A 889 28.08 -49.83 -38.01
CA SER A 889 27.62 -48.46 -38.17
C SER A 889 27.58 -47.72 -36.83
N ALA A 890 27.17 -48.40 -35.76
CA ALA A 890 27.24 -47.88 -34.39
C ALA A 890 28.67 -47.48 -34.01
N ARG A 891 29.66 -48.35 -34.27
CA ARG A 891 31.08 -48.08 -33.95
C ARG A 891 31.60 -46.86 -34.70
N SER A 892 31.35 -46.78 -36.00
CA SER A 892 31.78 -45.66 -36.83
C SER A 892 31.20 -44.32 -36.34
N ARG A 893 29.90 -44.30 -35.99
CA ARG A 893 29.23 -43.10 -35.46
C ARG A 893 29.77 -42.69 -34.09
N LEU A 894 30.03 -43.64 -33.19
CA LEU A 894 30.61 -43.36 -31.87
C LEU A 894 32.06 -42.88 -31.96
N GLN A 895 32.89 -43.45 -32.83
CA GLN A 895 34.24 -42.97 -33.09
C GLN A 895 34.22 -41.54 -33.62
N ARG A 896 33.34 -41.25 -34.58
CA ARG A 896 33.17 -39.89 -35.08
C ARG A 896 32.70 -38.92 -34.00
N SER A 897 31.76 -39.34 -33.15
CA SER A 897 31.30 -38.55 -32.00
C SER A 897 32.46 -38.21 -31.06
N LEU A 898 33.30 -39.20 -30.73
CA LEU A 898 34.47 -39.03 -29.88
C LEU A 898 35.48 -38.02 -30.48
N GLU A 899 35.76 -38.11 -31.79
CA GLU A 899 36.63 -37.16 -32.50
C GLU A 899 36.11 -35.71 -32.42
N LEU A 900 34.79 -35.54 -32.64
CA LEU A 900 34.14 -34.22 -32.57
C LEU A 900 34.23 -33.64 -31.17
N LEU A 901 33.95 -34.44 -30.14
CA LEU A 901 33.97 -34.02 -28.74
C LEU A 901 35.38 -33.65 -28.28
N GLN A 902 36.38 -34.44 -28.66
CA GLN A 902 37.79 -34.12 -28.41
C GLN A 902 38.21 -32.82 -29.10
N SER A 903 37.80 -32.63 -30.36
CA SER A 903 38.09 -31.38 -31.10
C SER A 903 37.43 -30.16 -30.46
N SER A 904 36.22 -30.34 -29.91
CA SER A 904 35.46 -29.30 -29.20
C SER A 904 35.90 -29.09 -27.73
N HIS A 905 36.86 -29.87 -27.24
CA HIS A 905 37.31 -29.84 -25.84
C HIS A 905 36.17 -30.07 -24.83
N ASP A 906 35.23 -30.97 -25.17
CA ASP A 906 34.16 -31.42 -24.29
C ASP A 906 34.53 -32.77 -23.64
N PRO A 907 35.20 -32.78 -22.47
CA PRO A 907 35.60 -34.00 -21.79
C PRO A 907 34.40 -34.82 -21.31
N ARG A 908 33.27 -34.16 -21.01
CA ARG A 908 32.05 -34.85 -20.55
C ARG A 908 31.43 -35.64 -21.68
N GLY A 909 31.20 -35.01 -22.83
CA GLY A 909 30.69 -35.72 -24.00
C GLY A 909 31.62 -36.85 -24.45
N ALA A 910 32.94 -36.62 -24.41
CA ALA A 910 33.95 -37.64 -24.74
C ALA A 910 33.89 -38.86 -23.80
N ALA A 911 33.65 -38.63 -22.50
CA ALA A 911 33.47 -39.72 -21.53
C ALA A 911 32.23 -40.58 -21.86
N PHE A 912 31.10 -39.96 -22.23
CA PHE A 912 29.91 -40.68 -22.67
C PHE A 912 30.13 -41.44 -23.99
N ALA A 913 30.85 -40.86 -24.94
CA ALA A 913 31.20 -41.57 -26.18
C ALA A 913 32.06 -42.82 -25.91
N LEU A 914 33.03 -42.75 -24.98
CA LEU A 914 33.84 -43.89 -24.54
C LEU A 914 33.01 -44.95 -23.82
N PHE A 915 32.07 -44.53 -22.96
CA PHE A 915 31.14 -45.45 -22.28
C PHE A 915 30.26 -46.21 -23.28
N ASN A 916 29.75 -45.51 -24.30
CA ASN A 916 28.91 -46.10 -25.32
C ASN A 916 29.71 -47.04 -26.25
N LEU A 917 30.97 -46.71 -26.58
CA LEU A 917 31.88 -47.62 -27.30
C LEU A 917 32.12 -48.90 -26.48
N ALA A 918 32.40 -48.75 -25.18
CA ALA A 918 32.65 -49.88 -24.30
C ALA A 918 31.44 -50.80 -24.20
N SER A 919 30.24 -50.21 -24.14
CA SER A 919 28.98 -50.94 -24.10
C SER A 919 28.70 -51.66 -25.43
N LEU A 920 29.04 -51.03 -26.56
CA LEU A 920 28.97 -51.65 -27.88
C LEU A 920 29.89 -52.87 -27.99
N ASP A 921 31.16 -52.72 -27.60
CA ASP A 921 32.15 -53.80 -27.70
C ASP A 921 31.81 -54.93 -26.69
N LEU A 922 31.21 -54.60 -25.54
CA LEU A 922 30.65 -55.58 -24.60
C LEU A 922 29.51 -56.40 -25.22
N GLU A 923 28.54 -55.76 -25.87
CA GLU A 923 27.43 -56.44 -26.55
C GLU A 923 27.90 -57.33 -27.71
N ARG A 924 28.97 -56.96 -28.40
CA ARG A 924 29.61 -57.78 -29.45
C ARG A 924 30.43 -58.95 -28.90
N GLY A 925 30.71 -58.96 -27.59
CA GLY A 925 31.55 -59.96 -26.93
C GLY A 925 33.05 -59.69 -27.04
N ASP A 926 33.48 -58.49 -27.46
CA ASP A 926 34.88 -58.05 -27.40
C ASP A 926 35.18 -57.48 -26.01
N PHE A 927 35.31 -58.39 -25.04
CA PHE A 927 35.54 -58.05 -23.64
C PHE A 927 36.84 -57.28 -23.40
N GLN A 928 37.85 -57.45 -24.27
CA GLN A 928 39.13 -56.75 -24.13
C GLN A 928 38.97 -55.27 -24.50
N ALA A 929 38.38 -54.97 -25.66
CA ALA A 929 38.15 -53.59 -26.08
C ALA A 929 37.21 -52.86 -25.10
N ALA A 930 36.12 -53.52 -24.67
CA ALA A 930 35.20 -52.98 -23.67
C ALA A 930 35.91 -52.62 -22.35
N ALA A 931 36.82 -53.47 -21.87
CA ALA A 931 37.59 -53.21 -20.65
C ALA A 931 38.50 -51.99 -20.78
N GLU A 932 39.21 -51.86 -21.91
CA GLU A 932 40.10 -50.73 -22.18
C GLU A 932 39.34 -49.40 -22.24
N GLU A 933 38.18 -49.39 -22.90
CA GLU A 933 37.34 -48.20 -23.03
C GLU A 933 36.65 -47.81 -21.72
N TYR A 934 36.12 -48.77 -20.96
CA TYR A 934 35.60 -48.51 -19.61
C TYR A 934 36.70 -48.00 -18.66
N ALA A 935 37.93 -48.52 -18.75
CA ALA A 935 39.04 -48.04 -17.93
C ALA A 935 39.41 -46.58 -18.24
N ARG A 936 39.21 -46.12 -19.47
CA ARG A 936 39.38 -44.71 -19.87
C ARG A 936 38.20 -43.83 -19.44
N ALA A 937 36.98 -44.34 -19.47
CA ALA A 937 35.77 -43.60 -19.12
C ALA A 937 35.59 -43.41 -17.60
N LEU A 938 35.89 -44.45 -16.81
CA LEU A 938 35.66 -44.48 -15.36
C LEU A 938 36.26 -43.30 -14.56
N PRO A 939 37.55 -42.91 -14.74
CA PRO A 939 38.10 -41.77 -14.01
C PRO A 939 37.38 -40.46 -14.33
N LEU A 940 36.96 -40.26 -15.58
CA LEU A 940 36.23 -39.06 -16.00
C LEU A 940 34.86 -38.98 -15.32
N PHE A 941 34.12 -40.08 -15.23
CA PHE A 941 32.84 -40.10 -14.52
C PHE A 941 32.99 -39.93 -13.00
N ARG A 942 34.09 -40.41 -12.41
CA ARG A 942 34.41 -40.14 -11.00
C ARG A 942 34.72 -38.66 -10.76
N GLU A 943 35.49 -38.01 -11.64
CA GLU A 943 35.77 -36.57 -11.56
C GLU A 943 34.50 -35.71 -11.74
N MET A 944 33.54 -36.18 -12.56
CA MET A 944 32.24 -35.53 -12.76
C MET A 944 31.23 -35.81 -11.65
N GLU A 945 31.59 -36.63 -10.65
CA GLU A 945 30.69 -37.12 -9.59
C GLU A 945 29.41 -37.81 -10.12
N ASP A 946 29.46 -38.37 -11.34
CA ASP A 946 28.35 -39.11 -11.94
C ASP A 946 28.33 -40.55 -11.41
N ARG A 947 27.81 -40.67 -10.17
CA ARG A 947 27.75 -41.93 -9.45
C ARG A 947 26.95 -43.00 -10.19
N ALA A 948 25.90 -42.62 -10.94
CA ALA A 948 25.06 -43.56 -11.67
C ALA A 948 25.86 -44.25 -12.78
N THR A 949 26.57 -43.47 -13.60
CA THR A 949 27.40 -44.02 -14.66
C THR A 949 28.61 -44.79 -14.11
N VAL A 950 29.21 -44.34 -13.01
CA VAL A 950 30.28 -45.10 -12.31
C VAL A 950 29.78 -46.49 -11.90
N SER A 951 28.58 -46.58 -11.32
CA SER A 951 27.98 -47.85 -10.95
C SER A 951 27.74 -48.76 -12.16
N ALA A 952 27.21 -48.21 -13.26
CA ALA A 952 27.00 -48.96 -14.49
C ALA A 952 28.31 -49.52 -15.06
N ILE A 953 29.38 -48.70 -15.07
CA ILE A 953 30.71 -49.14 -15.51
C ILE A 953 31.24 -50.27 -14.61
N LEU A 954 31.14 -50.13 -13.29
CA LEU A 954 31.58 -51.16 -12.34
C LEU A 954 30.79 -52.46 -12.51
N HIS A 955 29.48 -52.36 -12.78
CA HIS A 955 28.65 -53.52 -13.09
C HIS A 955 29.13 -54.22 -14.38
N SER A 956 29.34 -53.47 -15.46
CA SER A 956 29.86 -54.00 -16.72
C SER A 956 31.27 -54.60 -16.59
N GLN A 957 32.16 -53.96 -15.82
CA GLN A 957 33.47 -54.51 -15.50
C GLN A 957 33.35 -55.82 -14.70
N GLY A 958 32.39 -55.92 -13.78
CA GLY A 958 32.09 -57.16 -13.07
C GLY A 958 31.68 -58.29 -14.02
N LEU A 959 30.88 -57.99 -15.06
CA LEU A 959 30.50 -58.96 -16.09
C LEU A 959 31.71 -59.43 -16.91
N ILE A 960 32.56 -58.48 -17.34
CA ILE A 960 33.81 -58.78 -18.07
C ILE A 960 34.73 -59.67 -17.25
N GLN A 961 34.95 -59.33 -15.97
CA GLN A 961 35.79 -60.09 -15.04
C GLN A 961 35.23 -61.50 -14.78
N ALA A 962 33.90 -61.60 -14.60
CA ALA A 962 33.24 -62.90 -14.43
C ALA A 962 33.47 -63.81 -15.65
N GLN A 963 33.37 -63.25 -16.86
CA GLN A 963 33.61 -63.97 -18.11
C GLN A 963 35.08 -64.36 -18.29
N ALA A 964 36.01 -63.52 -17.83
CA ALA A 964 37.44 -63.81 -17.79
C ALA A 964 37.83 -64.86 -16.72
N GLY A 965 36.88 -65.27 -15.86
CA GLY A 965 37.13 -66.21 -14.75
C GLY A 965 37.71 -65.56 -13.50
N GLU A 966 37.82 -64.23 -13.46
CA GLU A 966 38.34 -63.42 -12.36
C GLU A 966 37.25 -63.17 -11.30
N LYS A 967 36.76 -64.25 -10.69
CA LYS A 967 35.56 -64.25 -9.83
C LYS A 967 35.66 -63.27 -8.66
N GLU A 968 36.82 -63.16 -8.01
CA GLU A 968 37.01 -62.27 -6.85
C GLU A 968 36.96 -60.79 -7.24
N LEU A 969 37.51 -60.43 -8.40
CA LEU A 969 37.44 -59.08 -8.94
C LEU A 969 36.00 -58.74 -9.34
N ALA A 970 35.30 -59.68 -10.00
CA ALA A 970 33.90 -59.52 -10.35
C ALA A 970 33.01 -59.27 -9.13
N ILE A 971 33.19 -60.04 -8.05
CA ILE A 971 32.49 -59.83 -6.78
C ILE A 971 32.77 -58.43 -6.22
N SER A 972 34.02 -57.97 -6.25
CA SER A 972 34.38 -56.63 -5.77
C SER A 972 33.66 -55.54 -6.56
N SER A 973 33.69 -55.62 -7.89
CA SER A 973 33.07 -54.64 -8.78
C SER A 973 31.55 -54.60 -8.61
N PHE A 974 30.88 -55.75 -8.51
CA PHE A 974 29.44 -55.80 -8.24
C PHE A 974 29.05 -55.29 -6.86
N LYS A 975 29.89 -55.47 -5.83
CA LYS A 975 29.66 -54.91 -4.49
C LYS A 975 29.77 -53.38 -4.48
N GLU A 976 30.76 -52.83 -5.17
CA GLU A 976 30.92 -51.39 -5.29
C GLU A 976 29.74 -50.77 -6.05
N ALA A 977 29.32 -51.38 -7.17
CA ALA A 977 28.11 -50.98 -7.91
C ALA A 977 26.84 -51.06 -7.03
N LEU A 978 26.66 -52.16 -6.28
CA LEU A 978 25.52 -52.33 -5.37
C LEU A 978 25.45 -51.21 -4.33
N ALA A 979 26.57 -50.87 -3.69
CA ALA A 979 26.62 -49.79 -2.70
C ALA A 979 26.19 -48.46 -3.30
N ILE A 980 26.67 -48.14 -4.51
CA ILE A 980 26.32 -46.90 -5.19
C ILE A 980 24.83 -46.89 -5.59
N ASN A 981 24.30 -47.99 -6.14
CA ASN A 981 22.89 -48.08 -6.53
C ASN A 981 21.95 -47.92 -5.33
N GLN A 982 22.32 -48.46 -4.17
CA GLN A 982 21.55 -48.29 -2.94
C GLN A 982 21.53 -46.85 -2.44
N ASP A 983 22.67 -46.15 -2.50
CA ASP A 983 22.76 -44.72 -2.16
C ASP A 983 21.93 -43.86 -3.10
N LEU A 984 21.86 -44.22 -4.39
CA LEU A 984 21.07 -43.53 -5.41
C LEU A 984 19.57 -43.88 -5.35
N GLY A 985 19.20 -44.95 -4.65
CA GLY A 985 17.83 -45.47 -4.65
C GLY A 985 17.43 -46.15 -5.97
N ASP A 986 18.39 -46.56 -6.80
CA ASP A 986 18.13 -47.30 -8.03
C ASP A 986 17.90 -48.79 -7.75
N ASN A 987 16.64 -49.10 -7.46
CA ASN A 987 16.20 -50.45 -7.10
C ASN A 987 16.35 -51.46 -8.27
N ALA A 988 16.30 -51.01 -9.53
CA ALA A 988 16.45 -51.91 -10.67
C ALA A 988 17.92 -52.35 -10.82
N ALA A 989 18.85 -51.40 -10.77
CA ALA A 989 20.29 -51.67 -10.82
C ALA A 989 20.79 -52.41 -9.57
N GLU A 990 20.21 -52.13 -8.40
CA GLU A 990 20.41 -52.89 -7.17
C GLU A 990 20.02 -54.37 -7.36
N ALA A 991 18.85 -54.65 -7.91
CA ALA A 991 18.40 -56.01 -8.18
C ALA A 991 19.32 -56.73 -9.18
N GLY A 992 19.78 -56.03 -10.22
CA GLY A 992 20.75 -56.57 -11.18
C GLY A 992 22.06 -56.99 -10.49
N SER A 993 22.55 -56.18 -9.55
CA SER A 993 23.78 -56.48 -8.80
C SER A 993 23.61 -57.69 -7.87
N PHE A 994 22.47 -57.83 -7.19
CA PHE A 994 22.15 -59.03 -6.40
C PHE A 994 22.08 -60.29 -7.26
N PHE A 995 21.49 -60.18 -8.46
CA PHE A 995 21.39 -61.31 -9.38
C PHE A 995 22.78 -61.80 -9.81
N GLN A 996 23.68 -60.89 -10.20
CA GLN A 996 25.03 -61.25 -10.63
C GLN A 996 25.88 -61.83 -9.49
N LEU A 997 25.79 -61.25 -8.28
CA LEU A 997 26.45 -61.82 -7.10
C LEU A 997 25.91 -63.22 -6.77
N GLY A 998 24.60 -63.44 -6.93
CA GLY A 998 23.98 -64.74 -6.77
C GLY A 998 24.48 -65.75 -7.81
N ALA A 999 24.60 -65.34 -9.07
CA ALA A 999 25.13 -66.17 -10.15
C ALA A 999 26.58 -66.59 -9.89
N LEU A 1000 27.43 -65.64 -9.47
CA LEU A 1000 28.82 -65.94 -9.09
C LEU A 1000 28.91 -66.90 -7.90
N ALA A 1001 28.04 -66.77 -6.90
CA ALA A 1001 28.00 -67.68 -5.76
C ALA A 1001 27.64 -69.11 -6.19
N VAL A 1002 26.69 -69.28 -7.12
CA VAL A 1002 26.37 -70.60 -7.72
C VAL A 1002 27.59 -71.16 -8.47
N LEU A 1003 28.31 -70.33 -9.22
CA LEU A 1003 29.56 -70.71 -9.91
C LEU A 1003 30.74 -71.02 -8.98
N GLN A 1004 30.62 -70.71 -7.68
CA GLN A 1004 31.57 -71.05 -6.62
C GLN A 1004 31.06 -72.21 -5.75
N ASP A 1005 30.10 -73.00 -6.24
CA ASP A 1005 29.46 -74.13 -5.54
C ASP A 1005 28.72 -73.73 -4.24
N ARG A 1006 28.41 -72.44 -4.06
CA ARG A 1006 27.63 -71.92 -2.92
C ARG A 1006 26.16 -71.70 -3.31
N MET A 1007 25.52 -72.78 -3.78
CA MET A 1007 24.19 -72.71 -4.38
C MET A 1007 23.10 -72.15 -3.45
N GLU A 1008 23.15 -72.44 -2.15
CA GLU A 1008 22.13 -71.95 -1.20
C GLU A 1008 22.19 -70.42 -0.98
N VAL A 1009 23.41 -69.87 -0.92
CA VAL A 1009 23.61 -68.41 -0.81
C VAL A 1009 23.26 -67.73 -2.13
N GLY A 1010 23.64 -68.35 -3.26
CA GLY A 1010 23.27 -67.87 -4.60
C GLY A 1010 21.77 -67.79 -4.81
N LEU A 1011 21.02 -68.82 -4.39
CA LEU A 1011 19.55 -68.83 -4.43
C LEU A 1011 18.95 -67.67 -3.64
N ARG A 1012 19.44 -67.43 -2.42
CA ARG A 1012 18.93 -66.34 -1.55
C ARG A 1012 19.21 -64.96 -2.15
N LEU A 1013 20.38 -64.75 -2.78
CA LEU A 1013 20.70 -63.48 -3.47
C LEU A 1013 19.83 -63.25 -4.72
N MET A 1014 19.63 -64.28 -5.55
CA MET A 1014 18.73 -64.17 -6.70
C MET A 1014 17.27 -63.95 -6.28
N ALA A 1015 16.84 -64.54 -5.16
CA ALA A 1015 15.53 -64.27 -4.58
C ALA A 1015 15.39 -62.82 -4.09
N THR A 1016 16.45 -62.22 -3.52
CA THR A 1016 16.50 -60.79 -3.18
C THR A 1016 16.28 -59.93 -4.42
N ALA A 1017 16.95 -60.25 -5.54
CA ALA A 1017 16.77 -59.54 -6.80
C ALA A 1017 15.29 -59.58 -7.27
N ALA A 1018 14.67 -60.76 -7.26
CA ALA A 1018 13.26 -60.91 -7.64
C ALA A 1018 12.31 -60.09 -6.75
N VAL A 1019 12.56 -60.08 -5.43
CA VAL A 1019 11.80 -59.27 -4.46
C VAL A 1019 11.88 -57.77 -4.77
N VAL A 1020 13.08 -57.26 -5.04
CA VAL A 1020 13.29 -55.86 -5.35
C VAL A 1020 12.60 -55.49 -6.67
N LEU A 1021 12.73 -56.30 -7.73
CA LEU A 1021 12.06 -56.07 -9.01
C LEU A 1021 10.53 -56.07 -8.87
N ARG A 1022 9.97 -56.98 -8.05
CA ARG A 1022 8.53 -57.02 -7.77
C ARG A 1022 8.05 -55.77 -7.05
N SER A 1023 8.86 -55.20 -6.15
CA SER A 1023 8.51 -53.97 -5.41
C SER A 1023 8.35 -52.75 -6.33
N ILE A 1024 9.12 -52.71 -7.42
CA ILE A 1024 9.04 -51.66 -8.45
C ILE A 1024 8.15 -52.02 -9.64
N LYS A 1025 7.46 -53.17 -9.57
CA LYS A 1025 6.61 -53.71 -10.66
C LYS A 1025 7.36 -53.83 -12.01
N SER A 1026 8.66 -54.14 -11.97
CA SER A 1026 9.44 -54.37 -13.19
C SER A 1026 9.03 -55.69 -13.85
N ASP A 1027 8.94 -55.67 -15.18
CA ASP A 1027 8.72 -56.88 -15.99
C ASP A 1027 9.91 -57.83 -15.98
N ASP A 1028 11.12 -57.35 -15.62
CA ASP A 1028 12.34 -58.16 -15.54
C ASP A 1028 12.26 -59.28 -14.51
N VAL A 1029 11.33 -59.16 -13.56
CA VAL A 1029 11.06 -60.20 -12.57
C VAL A 1029 10.73 -61.54 -13.24
N LYS A 1030 10.11 -61.51 -14.43
CA LYS A 1030 9.76 -62.69 -15.24
C LYS A 1030 10.99 -63.46 -15.73
N ASN A 1031 12.15 -62.81 -15.80
CA ASN A 1031 13.41 -63.45 -16.20
C ASN A 1031 14.14 -64.07 -15.00
N VAL A 1032 13.93 -63.52 -13.81
CA VAL A 1032 14.65 -63.93 -12.59
C VAL A 1032 13.91 -65.02 -11.82
N GLU A 1033 12.58 -64.91 -11.66
CA GLU A 1033 11.77 -65.87 -10.90
C GLU A 1033 11.92 -67.32 -11.38
N PRO A 1034 11.89 -67.64 -12.70
CA PRO A 1034 12.07 -69.01 -13.16
C PRO A 1034 13.43 -69.61 -12.82
N LEU A 1035 14.48 -68.77 -12.73
CA LEU A 1035 15.83 -69.22 -12.35
C LEU A 1035 15.90 -69.51 -10.85
N VAL A 1036 15.27 -68.66 -10.02
CA VAL A 1036 15.13 -68.87 -8.57
C VAL A 1036 14.36 -70.16 -8.30
N GLU A 1037 13.23 -70.39 -8.98
CA GLU A 1037 12.43 -71.61 -8.83
C GLU A 1037 13.20 -72.87 -9.26
N ARG A 1038 13.91 -72.81 -10.40
CA ARG A 1038 14.73 -73.92 -10.88
C ARG A 1038 15.83 -74.27 -9.89
N LEU A 1039 16.54 -73.27 -9.35
CA LEU A 1039 17.62 -73.49 -8.40
C LEU A 1039 17.10 -73.98 -7.04
N ALA A 1040 15.94 -73.51 -6.59
CA ALA A 1040 15.26 -74.03 -5.39
C ALA A 1040 14.86 -75.50 -5.56
N SER A 1041 14.35 -75.88 -6.74
CA SER A 1041 14.03 -77.27 -7.06
C SER A 1041 15.28 -78.16 -7.08
N GLN A 1042 16.40 -77.69 -7.62
CA GLN A 1042 17.67 -78.43 -7.60
C GLN A 1042 18.19 -78.68 -6.18
N LEU A 1043 17.89 -77.76 -5.25
CA LEU A 1043 18.23 -77.88 -3.83
C LEU A 1043 17.16 -78.65 -3.01
N ASN A 1044 16.17 -79.27 -3.66
CA ASN A 1044 15.08 -80.02 -3.03
C ASN A 1044 14.26 -79.21 -2.00
N TYR A 1045 14.08 -77.90 -2.21
CA TYR A 1045 13.18 -77.11 -1.37
C TYR A 1045 11.72 -77.54 -1.57
N SER A 1046 11.01 -77.86 -0.48
CA SER A 1046 9.54 -77.95 -0.50
C SER A 1046 8.90 -76.57 -0.66
N GLN A 1047 7.63 -76.54 -1.06
CA GLN A 1047 6.89 -75.28 -1.22
C GLN A 1047 6.83 -74.46 0.08
N GLU A 1048 6.66 -75.12 1.23
CA GLU A 1048 6.69 -74.46 2.55
C GLU A 1048 8.08 -73.89 2.86
N GLN A 1049 9.15 -74.66 2.64
CA GLN A 1049 10.53 -74.20 2.86
C GLN A 1049 10.91 -73.03 1.94
N PHE A 1050 10.45 -73.04 0.68
CA PHE A 1050 10.69 -71.95 -0.26
C PHE A 1050 10.01 -70.65 0.20
N MET A 1051 8.74 -70.73 0.63
CA MET A 1051 8.01 -69.57 1.15
C MET A 1051 8.66 -69.00 2.42
N VAL A 1052 9.14 -69.86 3.32
CA VAL A 1052 9.90 -69.43 4.52
C VAL A 1052 11.18 -68.72 4.12
N MET A 1053 11.94 -69.26 3.15
CA MET A 1053 13.17 -68.64 2.66
C MET A 1053 12.91 -67.24 2.05
N VAL A 1054 11.86 -67.08 1.24
CA VAL A 1054 11.49 -65.77 0.67
C VAL A 1054 11.12 -64.77 1.76
N GLN A 1055 10.40 -65.20 2.81
CA GLN A 1055 10.10 -64.36 3.97
C GLN A 1055 11.37 -63.94 4.74
N GLU A 1056 12.33 -64.84 4.90
CA GLU A 1056 13.63 -64.53 5.51
C GLU A 1056 14.43 -63.52 4.67
N VAL A 1057 14.44 -63.68 3.35
CA VAL A 1057 15.08 -62.74 2.42
C VAL A 1057 14.44 -61.36 2.50
N LEU A 1058 13.11 -61.27 2.47
CA LEU A 1058 12.37 -60.02 2.66
C LEU A 1058 12.73 -59.33 3.98
N LYS A 1059 12.74 -60.09 5.08
CA LYS A 1059 13.08 -59.58 6.40
C LYS A 1059 14.53 -59.13 6.48
N GLY A 1060 15.46 -59.90 5.91
CA GLY A 1060 16.87 -59.54 5.80
C GLY A 1060 17.07 -58.23 5.04
N TYR A 1061 16.48 -58.15 3.83
CA TYR A 1061 16.51 -56.95 2.99
C TYR A 1061 15.95 -55.72 3.73
N SER A 1062 14.85 -55.85 4.47
CA SER A 1062 14.32 -54.74 5.28
C SER A 1062 15.24 -54.28 6.41
N LYS A 1063 16.12 -55.16 6.90
CA LYS A 1063 17.00 -54.90 8.05
C LYS A 1063 18.32 -54.25 7.64
N ASP A 1064 18.97 -54.78 6.61
CA ASP A 1064 20.34 -54.40 6.23
C ASP A 1064 20.50 -54.14 4.72
N ARG A 1065 19.38 -53.98 4.00
CA ARG A 1065 19.34 -53.89 2.53
C ARG A 1065 20.10 -55.03 1.85
N GLY A 1066 20.12 -56.24 2.43
CA GLY A 1066 20.70 -57.43 1.81
C GLY A 1066 22.20 -57.63 1.99
N TRP A 1067 22.92 -56.71 2.66
CA TRP A 1067 24.37 -56.80 2.84
C TRP A 1067 24.82 -58.04 3.63
N GLY A 1068 24.02 -58.50 4.60
CA GLY A 1068 24.33 -59.74 5.34
C GLY A 1068 24.30 -61.01 4.48
N LEU A 1069 23.61 -61.01 3.32
CA LEU A 1069 23.69 -62.10 2.34
C LEU A 1069 24.90 -61.93 1.41
N VAL A 1070 25.22 -60.70 1.02
CA VAL A 1070 26.34 -60.36 0.14
C VAL A 1070 27.70 -60.71 0.77
N GLU A 1071 27.88 -60.45 2.06
CA GLU A 1071 29.13 -60.82 2.76
C GLU A 1071 29.30 -62.34 2.84
N ARG A 1072 28.24 -63.08 3.20
CA ARG A 1072 28.23 -64.55 3.21
C ARG A 1072 28.54 -65.16 1.85
N ALA A 1073 28.08 -64.53 0.77
CA ALA A 1073 28.41 -64.95 -0.59
C ALA A 1073 29.89 -64.74 -0.94
N SER A 1074 30.52 -63.71 -0.36
CA SER A 1074 31.93 -63.36 -0.56
C SER A 1074 32.90 -64.24 0.24
N GLY A 1075 32.41 -65.12 1.12
CA GLY A 1075 33.23 -66.04 1.92
C GLY A 1075 33.90 -65.40 3.14
N LYS A 1076 33.39 -64.25 3.57
CA LYS A 1076 33.66 -63.61 4.87
C LYS A 1076 32.45 -63.81 5.76
#